data_AF-A0A9D4N3A5-F1
#
_entry.id   AF-A0A9D4N3A5-F1
#
_cell.length_a   1.000
_cell.length_b   1.000
_cell.length_c   1.000
_cell.angle_alpha   90.00
_cell.angle_beta   90.00
_cell.angle_gamma   90.00
#
_symmetry.space_group_name_H-M   'P 1'
#
loop_
_entity.id
_entity.type
_entity.pdbx_description
1 polymer ?
#
loop_
_entity_poly.entity_id
_entity_poly.type
_entity_poly.pdbx_seq_one_letter_code
_entity_poly.pdbx_strand_id
1 'polypeptide(L)'
;MPSFKSTKYLFVPCELRNNYISVYIGVLSKHSDELSAEVLSLTSNENAKDLVEQFKKIFTAIRKKIIGDHTETVSPHLQYIAALLFACTTKNPLRRVIISSFQNLPKSVQEAVVEPAILDGFRHMFEPTQGRSSLSDAVLSLEEMVPLRHNVDTISAITENFHLGIDCAGVLCLEILHYLTQLAQTFYQVYSPSLSPLGQNEVMHHCLEAVKLTNRICQKTAVTLETRMKEDEALSQLRNIAKQCISTDISILKSDGFLIDCKTSSAMNICLMLNHAGMEEKVLGLFSHTVFSHIPVLRDTGSPPPSWLDGVGMDQLAQGDLTSTSYLCFMYGMLAMVPMETLLSLVGNRVFLMDCMLPELFDLSERCSDVGSKLLAAKSICLLTQRVREHLEVRGSYEDWQSCFHGNSVALQSCLQFVFTAWEDALDAVRFVVRDIFQSVVSLHLWYLQSQGQCTQDDEFLHNLCLTILHDVSWSCKGKYGTLSVLVRHLGSARMLAWDSGIAMHVMQQMQEHTLACYASELYECLFRCHMAELDQSESSKVTWFTQWVVPVLETLCQKSNLQKKHTIEYVLPRLLKCGENTLHRIISHLTQLVNSADKQTSSETQLGALILCLRRARALGMLKKGGSSMAVALMPRQQNAIKKHTEITSTNMEGPGTLDLQTDETVEAISNETESCCNVDAFKSVSQKENAMISEIESDNSKGDCEVWYGLVTVQMLKDALVCRDEQVRLDTFALLCENQKTSEVVVMSELRLIRSFIPDNFNNQNPAFRQQFVALLKKLLLRLKESGGALYRQKNKNSETGMKSYQDFLAWLSRAMLDSLYPGASFAQRSTCLSGLGLLLDLYGPLTDIKEPSTPELFLLNDIIVECDLYTLLHCLTDSFEDNKREAARVLIALTGKPALQQLM
;
A
#
# COMPACT_ATOMS: atom_id res chain seq x y z
N MET A 1 -36.99 23.60 -9.91
CA MET A 1 -35.74 22.86 -10.19
C MET A 1 -35.82 22.23 -11.57
N PRO A 2 -34.87 22.53 -12.48
CA PRO A 2 -34.47 21.64 -13.56
C PRO A 2 -33.16 20.91 -13.23
N SER A 3 -32.89 19.81 -13.93
CA SER A 3 -31.90 18.80 -13.56
C SER A 3 -30.44 19.13 -13.94
N PHE A 4 -29.64 19.58 -12.98
CA PHE A 4 -28.17 19.61 -13.09
C PHE A 4 -27.54 18.20 -12.99
N LYS A 5 -27.64 17.38 -14.05
CA LYS A 5 -26.98 16.06 -14.13
C LYS A 5 -26.48 15.69 -15.54
N SER A 6 -25.36 16.29 -15.97
CA SER A 6 -24.25 15.59 -16.67
C SER A 6 -23.14 16.55 -17.18
N THR A 7 -23.48 17.77 -17.60
CA THR A 7 -22.62 18.68 -18.37
C THR A 7 -21.44 19.35 -17.63
N LYS A 8 -21.05 18.86 -16.44
CA LYS A 8 -19.99 19.50 -15.65
C LYS A 8 -18.59 18.97 -16.04
N TYR A 9 -17.63 19.91 -16.13
CA TYR A 9 -16.17 19.74 -16.01
C TYR A 9 -15.24 19.65 -17.24
N LEU A 10 -15.71 19.67 -18.50
CA LEU A 10 -14.77 19.67 -19.65
C LEU A 10 -14.21 21.07 -20.01
N PHE A 11 -15.09 22.07 -20.11
CA PHE A 11 -14.76 23.47 -20.43
C PHE A 11 -15.53 24.43 -19.51
N VAL A 12 -15.00 25.64 -19.33
CA VAL A 12 -15.62 26.71 -18.52
C VAL A 12 -16.92 27.22 -19.21
N PRO A 13 -17.96 27.66 -18.46
CA PRO A 13 -19.23 28.16 -19.04
C PRO A 13 -19.06 29.30 -20.06
N CYS A 14 -20.05 29.43 -20.94
CA CYS A 14 -19.96 30.17 -22.21
C CYS A 14 -19.62 31.66 -22.10
N GLU A 15 -19.84 32.31 -20.97
CA GLU A 15 -19.60 33.75 -20.81
C GLU A 15 -18.10 34.11 -20.85
N LEU A 16 -17.22 33.19 -20.43
CA LEU A 16 -15.75 33.33 -20.54
C LEU A 16 -15.18 32.84 -21.88
N ARG A 17 -16.00 32.24 -22.73
CA ARG A 17 -15.57 31.67 -24.03
C ARG A 17 -15.31 32.75 -25.09
N ASN A 18 -15.73 33.99 -24.83
CA ASN A 18 -16.09 34.94 -25.88
C ASN A 18 -14.97 35.82 -26.45
N ASN A 19 -13.79 35.92 -25.84
CA ASN A 19 -12.71 36.76 -26.35
C ASN A 19 -11.55 35.94 -26.94
N TYR A 20 -10.73 35.27 -26.14
CA TYR A 20 -9.46 34.67 -26.61
C TYR A 20 -9.63 33.54 -27.65
N ILE A 21 -10.45 32.52 -27.38
CA ILE A 21 -10.68 31.43 -28.35
C ILE A 21 -11.43 31.94 -29.58
N SER A 22 -12.36 32.89 -29.42
CA SER A 22 -13.19 33.39 -30.52
C SER A 22 -12.36 34.01 -31.66
N VAL A 23 -11.24 34.67 -31.34
CA VAL A 23 -10.29 35.22 -32.30
C VAL A 23 -9.71 34.10 -33.17
N TYR A 24 -9.24 33.01 -32.58
CA TYR A 24 -8.68 31.88 -33.33
C TYR A 24 -9.74 31.05 -34.05
N ILE A 25 -10.99 30.96 -33.56
CA ILE A 25 -12.11 30.42 -34.34
C ILE A 25 -12.33 31.28 -35.59
N GLY A 26 -12.31 32.61 -35.46
CA GLY A 26 -12.43 33.56 -36.56
C GLY A 26 -11.27 33.50 -37.56
N VAL A 27 -10.07 33.11 -37.14
CA VAL A 27 -8.91 32.85 -38.02
C VAL A 27 -9.05 31.49 -38.71
N LEU A 28 -9.30 30.40 -37.97
CA LEU A 28 -9.44 29.06 -38.54
C LEU A 28 -10.62 28.94 -39.50
N SER A 29 -11.75 29.61 -39.24
CA SER A 29 -12.92 29.60 -40.13
C SER A 29 -12.70 30.29 -41.49
N LYS A 30 -11.58 31.02 -41.67
CA LYS A 30 -11.15 31.57 -42.97
C LYS A 30 -10.32 30.57 -43.79
N HIS A 31 -9.86 29.47 -43.20
CA HIS A 31 -9.14 28.40 -43.89
C HIS A 31 -10.11 27.24 -44.16
N SER A 32 -10.41 26.96 -45.42
CA SER A 32 -11.38 25.93 -45.83
C SER A 32 -10.78 24.51 -45.90
N ASP A 33 -9.85 24.19 -45.00
CA ASP A 33 -9.13 22.92 -44.97
C ASP A 33 -9.81 21.91 -44.02
N GLU A 34 -9.83 20.63 -44.40
CA GLU A 34 -10.37 19.53 -43.60
C GLU A 34 -9.77 19.50 -42.17
N LEU A 35 -8.47 19.78 -42.05
CA LEU A 35 -7.75 19.88 -40.77
C LEU A 35 -8.29 21.01 -39.87
N SER A 36 -8.75 22.13 -40.44
CA SER A 36 -9.31 23.24 -39.67
C SER A 36 -10.68 22.87 -39.09
N ALA A 37 -11.49 22.11 -39.84
CA ALA A 37 -12.76 21.56 -39.35
C ALA A 37 -12.55 20.52 -38.24
N GLU A 38 -11.57 19.60 -38.40
CA GLU A 38 -11.21 18.62 -37.35
C GLU A 38 -10.68 19.30 -36.07
N VAL A 39 -9.85 20.34 -36.19
CA VAL A 39 -9.32 21.08 -35.03
C VAL A 39 -10.44 21.81 -34.28
N LEU A 40 -11.41 22.41 -34.99
CA LEU A 40 -12.56 23.06 -34.36
C LEU A 40 -13.45 22.06 -33.59
N SER A 41 -13.59 20.81 -34.08
CA SER A 41 -14.45 19.80 -33.46
C SER A 41 -14.00 19.39 -32.04
N LEU A 42 -12.74 19.65 -31.66
CA LEU A 42 -12.21 19.42 -30.31
C LEU A 42 -12.97 20.17 -29.19
N THR A 43 -13.78 21.18 -29.51
CA THR A 43 -14.63 21.90 -28.54
C THR A 43 -16.04 21.34 -28.39
N SER A 44 -16.45 20.41 -29.26
CA SER A 44 -17.84 19.92 -29.36
C SER A 44 -18.08 18.54 -28.73
N ASN A 45 -17.02 17.84 -28.31
CA ASN A 45 -17.13 16.45 -27.84
C ASN A 45 -17.19 16.36 -26.30
N GLU A 46 -18.23 15.70 -25.78
CA GLU A 46 -18.50 15.56 -24.34
C GLU A 46 -17.79 14.36 -23.67
N ASN A 47 -17.17 13.44 -24.43
CA ASN A 47 -16.45 12.31 -23.86
C ASN A 47 -14.93 12.57 -23.82
N ALA A 48 -14.38 12.67 -22.60
CA ALA A 48 -12.96 12.93 -22.36
C ALA A 48 -11.99 11.87 -22.94
N LYS A 49 -12.42 10.61 -23.11
CA LYS A 49 -11.57 9.57 -23.74
C LYS A 49 -11.50 9.76 -25.25
N ASP A 50 -12.65 9.92 -25.89
CA ASP A 50 -12.77 10.05 -27.34
C ASP A 50 -12.11 11.35 -27.82
N LEU A 51 -12.26 12.42 -27.05
CA LEU A 51 -11.62 13.71 -27.28
C LEU A 51 -10.08 13.61 -27.23
N VAL A 52 -9.51 12.81 -26.31
CA VAL A 52 -8.05 12.55 -26.26
C VAL A 52 -7.59 11.72 -27.46
N GLU A 53 -8.39 10.76 -27.93
CA GLU A 53 -8.05 9.96 -29.11
C GLU A 53 -8.13 10.79 -30.41
N GLN A 54 -9.16 11.63 -30.54
CA GLN A 54 -9.31 12.60 -31.64
C GLN A 54 -8.12 13.56 -31.67
N PHE A 55 -7.76 14.16 -30.52
CA PHE A 55 -6.58 15.03 -30.43
C PHE A 55 -5.30 14.33 -30.89
N LYS A 56 -5.05 13.07 -30.50
CA LYS A 56 -3.86 12.33 -30.94
C LYS A 56 -3.82 12.10 -32.45
N LYS A 57 -4.97 11.86 -33.09
CA LYS A 57 -5.07 11.72 -34.55
C LYS A 57 -4.72 13.05 -35.25
N ILE A 58 -5.39 14.13 -34.84
CA ILE A 58 -5.18 15.49 -35.34
C ILE A 58 -3.73 15.95 -35.16
N PHE A 59 -3.17 15.77 -33.96
CA PHE A 59 -1.79 16.17 -33.67
C PHE A 59 -0.76 15.35 -34.48
N THR A 60 -1.08 14.09 -34.81
CA THR A 60 -0.24 13.27 -35.70
C THR A 60 -0.25 13.81 -37.14
N ALA A 61 -1.38 14.29 -37.64
CA ALA A 61 -1.46 14.95 -38.95
C ALA A 61 -0.68 16.27 -38.98
N ILE A 62 -0.85 17.10 -37.93
CA ILE A 62 -0.07 18.32 -37.67
C ILE A 62 1.44 18.03 -37.69
N ARG A 63 1.91 17.02 -36.94
CA ARG A 63 3.32 16.64 -36.88
C ARG A 63 3.87 16.19 -38.23
N LYS A 64 3.09 15.49 -39.05
CA LYS A 64 3.48 15.11 -40.43
C LYS A 64 3.65 16.33 -41.34
N LYS A 65 2.73 17.32 -41.28
CA LYS A 65 2.86 18.57 -42.04
C LYS A 65 4.08 19.40 -41.62
N ILE A 66 4.42 19.41 -40.32
CA ILE A 66 5.63 20.08 -39.80
C ILE A 66 6.92 19.45 -40.34
N ILE A 67 6.98 18.13 -40.46
CA ILE A 67 8.16 17.42 -41.03
C ILE A 67 8.32 17.70 -42.55
N GLY A 68 7.24 18.09 -43.23
CA GLY A 68 7.24 18.52 -44.64
C GLY A 68 7.50 20.03 -44.85
N ASP A 69 8.04 20.74 -43.85
CA ASP A 69 8.37 22.16 -43.90
C ASP A 69 7.19 23.14 -44.11
N HIS A 70 5.95 22.68 -43.90
CA HIS A 70 4.73 23.49 -44.05
C HIS A 70 4.32 24.24 -42.76
N THR A 71 5.29 24.78 -42.02
CA THR A 71 5.09 25.38 -40.68
C THR A 71 4.06 26.51 -40.66
N GLU A 72 4.07 27.41 -41.65
CA GLU A 72 3.12 28.53 -41.78
C GLU A 72 1.65 28.06 -41.82
N THR A 73 1.36 26.99 -42.56
CA THR A 73 -0.01 26.44 -42.69
C THR A 73 -0.54 25.80 -41.39
N VAL A 74 0.39 25.39 -40.51
CA VAL A 74 0.08 24.68 -39.26
C VAL A 74 0.06 25.64 -38.06
N SER A 75 0.70 26.80 -38.17
CA SER A 75 0.75 27.86 -37.15
C SER A 75 -0.63 28.20 -36.52
N PRO A 76 -1.69 28.56 -37.28
CA PRO A 76 -2.99 28.90 -36.68
C PRO A 76 -3.65 27.72 -35.95
N HIS A 77 -3.37 26.47 -36.38
CA HIS A 77 -3.86 25.27 -35.72
C HIS A 77 -3.16 25.06 -34.36
N LEU A 78 -1.85 25.30 -34.29
CA LEU A 78 -1.08 25.24 -33.02
C LEU A 78 -1.47 26.36 -32.06
N GLN A 79 -1.68 27.58 -32.55
CA GLN A 79 -2.15 28.73 -31.77
C GLN A 79 -3.53 28.45 -31.15
N TYR A 80 -4.47 27.89 -31.92
CA TYR A 80 -5.76 27.47 -31.38
C TYR A 80 -5.64 26.35 -30.33
N ILE A 81 -4.78 25.35 -30.55
CA ILE A 81 -4.52 24.29 -29.55
C ILE A 81 -3.90 24.87 -28.27
N ALA A 82 -3.05 25.91 -28.39
CA ALA A 82 -2.57 26.65 -27.23
C ALA A 82 -3.71 27.40 -26.52
N ALA A 83 -4.62 28.07 -27.25
CA ALA A 83 -5.81 28.70 -26.65
C ALA A 83 -6.73 27.70 -25.93
N LEU A 84 -6.83 26.44 -26.41
CA LEU A 84 -7.55 25.37 -25.71
C LEU A 84 -6.92 25.02 -24.34
N LEU A 85 -5.61 25.17 -24.14
CA LEU A 85 -4.97 24.96 -22.82
C LEU A 85 -5.56 25.90 -21.75
N PHE A 86 -5.83 27.16 -22.13
CA PHE A 86 -6.32 28.18 -21.20
C PHE A 86 -7.81 27.99 -20.84
N ALA A 87 -8.61 27.37 -21.70
CA ALA A 87 -10.04 27.15 -21.46
C ALA A 87 -10.40 25.76 -20.89
N CYS A 88 -9.49 24.78 -21.01
CA CYS A 88 -9.68 23.47 -20.41
C CYS A 88 -9.52 23.52 -18.89
N THR A 89 -10.48 22.96 -18.15
CA THR A 89 -10.35 22.78 -16.69
C THR A 89 -9.11 21.95 -16.35
N THR A 90 -8.52 22.12 -15.17
CA THR A 90 -7.32 21.37 -14.75
C THR A 90 -7.54 19.86 -14.64
N LYS A 91 -8.80 19.41 -14.48
CA LYS A 91 -9.17 18.00 -14.45
C LYS A 91 -9.33 17.37 -15.85
N ASN A 92 -9.28 18.17 -16.92
CA ASN A 92 -9.43 17.68 -18.29
C ASN A 92 -8.15 16.94 -18.76
N PRO A 93 -8.24 15.64 -19.11
CA PRO A 93 -7.06 14.86 -19.52
C PRO A 93 -6.42 15.37 -20.82
N LEU A 94 -7.17 16.08 -21.68
CA LEU A 94 -6.63 16.71 -22.89
C LEU A 94 -5.43 17.60 -22.57
N ARG A 95 -5.49 18.36 -21.47
CA ARG A 95 -4.48 19.36 -21.11
C ARG A 95 -3.08 18.75 -20.96
N ARG A 96 -2.98 17.59 -20.30
CA ARG A 96 -1.72 16.82 -20.18
C ARG A 96 -1.23 16.31 -21.54
N VAL A 97 -2.16 15.89 -22.41
CA VAL A 97 -1.81 15.38 -23.74
C VAL A 97 -1.33 16.51 -24.65
N ILE A 98 -1.93 17.70 -24.62
CA ILE A 98 -1.44 18.89 -25.34
C ILE A 98 -0.03 19.27 -24.85
N ILE A 99 0.18 19.41 -23.53
CA ILE A 99 1.49 19.75 -22.94
C ILE A 99 2.59 18.79 -23.42
N SER A 100 2.36 17.48 -23.27
CA SER A 100 3.32 16.47 -23.71
C SER A 100 3.51 16.46 -25.23
N SER A 101 2.49 16.86 -26.01
CA SER A 101 2.58 16.94 -27.48
C SER A 101 3.41 18.15 -27.93
N PHE A 102 3.26 19.30 -27.27
CA PHE A 102 4.08 20.48 -27.52
C PHE A 102 5.55 20.27 -27.16
N GLN A 103 5.85 19.61 -26.03
CA GLN A 103 7.24 19.25 -25.65
C GLN A 103 7.94 18.36 -26.69
N ASN A 104 7.18 17.59 -27.47
CA ASN A 104 7.70 16.67 -28.50
C ASN A 104 7.82 17.31 -29.90
N LEU A 105 7.57 18.63 -30.04
CA LEU A 105 7.80 19.37 -31.29
C LEU A 105 9.29 19.78 -31.44
N PRO A 106 9.77 20.06 -32.67
CA PRO A 106 11.08 20.66 -32.88
C PRO A 106 11.19 22.04 -32.20
N LYS A 107 12.35 22.36 -31.61
CA LYS A 107 12.58 23.64 -30.90
C LYS A 107 12.22 24.88 -31.73
N SER A 108 12.59 24.89 -33.01
CA SER A 108 12.24 25.98 -33.93
C SER A 108 10.74 26.25 -34.05
N VAL A 109 9.88 25.23 -33.88
CA VAL A 109 8.41 25.40 -33.89
C VAL A 109 7.88 25.76 -32.50
N GLN A 110 8.54 25.29 -31.43
CA GLN A 110 8.22 25.71 -30.06
C GLN A 110 8.43 27.22 -29.90
N GLU A 111 9.62 27.71 -30.26
CA GLU A 111 10.04 29.11 -30.17
C GLU A 111 9.25 30.02 -31.14
N ALA A 112 9.04 29.61 -32.40
CA ALA A 112 8.40 30.47 -33.41
C ALA A 112 6.87 30.55 -33.34
N VAL A 113 6.19 29.59 -32.69
CA VAL A 113 4.71 29.48 -32.73
C VAL A 113 4.10 29.23 -31.35
N VAL A 114 4.62 28.25 -30.60
CA VAL A 114 3.96 27.79 -29.37
C VAL A 114 4.23 28.75 -28.20
N GLU A 115 5.45 29.25 -28.06
CA GLU A 115 5.84 30.25 -27.06
C GLU A 115 5.05 31.57 -27.23
N PRO A 116 5.02 32.23 -28.42
CA PRO A 116 4.18 33.40 -28.64
C PRO A 116 2.70 33.17 -28.27
N ALA A 117 2.12 32.03 -28.64
CA ALA A 117 0.73 31.70 -28.33
C ALA A 117 0.46 31.48 -26.83
N ILE A 118 1.46 31.02 -26.06
CA ILE A 118 1.36 30.91 -24.61
C ILE A 118 1.52 32.29 -23.95
N LEU A 119 2.45 33.11 -24.42
CA LEU A 119 2.65 34.49 -23.94
C LEU A 119 1.40 35.36 -24.17
N ASP A 120 0.81 35.30 -25.36
CA ASP A 120 -0.43 36.02 -25.67
C ASP A 120 -1.61 35.49 -24.84
N GLY A 121 -1.67 34.18 -24.58
CA GLY A 121 -2.69 33.58 -23.71
C GLY A 121 -2.57 34.00 -22.24
N PHE A 122 -1.35 34.21 -21.74
CA PHE A 122 -1.13 34.83 -20.42
C PHE A 122 -1.55 36.30 -20.43
N ARG A 123 -1.13 37.11 -21.41
CA ARG A 123 -1.50 38.52 -21.50
C ARG A 123 -3.02 38.73 -21.55
N HIS A 124 -3.74 37.98 -22.38
CA HIS A 124 -5.21 38.02 -22.43
C HIS A 124 -5.89 37.53 -21.14
N MET A 125 -5.20 36.78 -20.28
CA MET A 125 -5.72 36.45 -18.94
C MET A 125 -5.61 37.62 -17.96
N PHE A 126 -4.60 38.48 -18.13
CA PHE A 126 -4.34 39.64 -17.27
C PHE A 126 -5.07 40.91 -17.76
N GLU A 127 -5.60 40.91 -18.98
CA GLU A 127 -6.44 42.00 -19.48
C GLU A 127 -7.70 42.21 -18.61
N PRO A 128 -8.04 43.46 -18.26
CA PRO A 128 -9.22 43.76 -17.46
C PRO A 128 -10.50 43.36 -18.20
N THR A 129 -11.28 42.47 -17.60
CA THR A 129 -12.56 42.00 -18.14
C THR A 129 -13.56 43.16 -18.20
N GLN A 130 -13.92 43.56 -19.43
CA GLN A 130 -14.89 44.60 -19.81
C GLN A 130 -15.22 45.67 -18.73
N GLY A 131 -14.39 46.71 -18.68
CA GLY A 131 -14.76 48.00 -18.05
C GLY A 131 -14.31 48.23 -16.60
N ARG A 132 -13.59 47.29 -15.97
CA ARG A 132 -13.02 47.47 -14.62
C ARG A 132 -11.54 47.87 -14.71
N SER A 133 -11.18 49.06 -14.23
CA SER A 133 -9.79 49.59 -14.32
C SER A 133 -8.81 49.06 -13.27
N SER A 134 -9.32 48.37 -12.23
CA SER A 134 -8.54 47.64 -11.24
C SER A 134 -9.37 46.50 -10.67
N LEU A 135 -8.73 45.41 -10.26
CA LEU A 135 -9.38 44.31 -9.51
C LEU A 135 -9.61 44.66 -8.02
N SER A 136 -8.92 45.67 -7.49
CA SER A 136 -8.87 45.99 -6.04
C SER A 136 -10.12 46.64 -5.44
N ASP A 137 -11.01 47.19 -6.27
CA ASP A 137 -12.04 48.15 -5.84
C ASP A 137 -13.48 47.61 -5.99
N ALA A 138 -13.64 46.36 -6.46
CA ALA A 138 -14.94 45.76 -6.73
C ALA A 138 -15.36 44.78 -5.61
N VAL A 139 -16.54 45.00 -5.02
CA VAL A 139 -17.18 44.00 -4.15
C VAL A 139 -17.63 42.81 -5.01
N LEU A 140 -16.84 41.75 -5.03
CA LEU A 140 -17.17 40.53 -5.77
C LEU A 140 -18.13 39.62 -5.00
N SER A 141 -19.05 39.01 -5.75
CA SER A 141 -19.84 37.87 -5.30
C SER A 141 -19.05 36.56 -5.37
N LEU A 142 -19.46 35.52 -4.62
CA LEU A 142 -18.84 34.19 -4.67
C LEU A 142 -18.86 33.57 -6.08
N GLU A 143 -19.89 33.87 -6.88
CA GLU A 143 -20.00 33.37 -8.26
C GLU A 143 -18.97 34.01 -9.21
N GLU A 144 -18.65 35.30 -9.01
CA GLU A 144 -17.59 36.02 -9.74
C GLU A 144 -16.16 35.55 -9.39
N MET A 145 -15.97 34.78 -8.31
CA MET A 145 -14.65 34.23 -7.95
C MET A 145 -14.28 32.98 -8.76
N VAL A 146 -15.27 32.20 -9.22
CA VAL A 146 -15.04 30.92 -9.94
C VAL A 146 -14.18 31.10 -11.22
N PRO A 147 -14.36 32.14 -12.05
CA PRO A 147 -13.50 32.42 -13.20
C PRO A 147 -12.07 32.78 -12.80
N LEU A 148 -11.92 33.65 -11.79
CA LEU A 148 -10.61 34.09 -11.27
C LEU A 148 -9.84 32.90 -10.68
N ARG A 149 -10.55 31.97 -10.04
CA ARG A 149 -9.99 30.71 -9.56
C ARG A 149 -9.51 29.81 -10.70
N HIS A 150 -10.28 29.69 -11.79
CA HIS A 150 -9.84 28.94 -12.99
C HIS A 150 -8.56 29.53 -13.60
N ASN A 151 -8.36 30.85 -13.54
CA ASN A 151 -7.14 31.51 -13.98
C ASN A 151 -5.92 31.08 -13.13
N VAL A 152 -6.03 31.09 -11.79
CA VAL A 152 -5.01 30.55 -10.87
C VAL A 152 -4.70 29.08 -11.18
N ASP A 153 -5.72 28.23 -11.25
CA ASP A 153 -5.57 26.81 -11.56
C ASP A 153 -4.91 26.60 -12.95
N THR A 154 -5.18 27.50 -13.91
CA THR A 154 -4.62 27.45 -15.26
C THR A 154 -3.15 27.86 -15.31
N ILE A 155 -2.73 28.92 -14.62
CA ILE A 155 -1.31 29.29 -14.50
C ILE A 155 -0.53 28.18 -13.79
N SER A 156 -1.10 27.62 -12.71
CA SER A 156 -0.52 26.49 -11.97
C SER A 156 -0.28 25.27 -12.88
N ALA A 157 -1.27 24.91 -13.70
CA ALA A 157 -1.17 23.76 -14.60
C ALA A 157 -0.31 23.99 -15.86
N ILE A 158 -0.08 25.25 -16.30
CA ILE A 158 0.90 25.55 -17.36
C ILE A 158 2.33 25.52 -16.82
N THR A 159 2.54 25.88 -15.56
CA THR A 159 3.88 25.88 -14.93
C THR A 159 4.25 24.55 -14.27
N GLU A 160 3.38 23.54 -14.30
CA GLU A 160 3.60 22.21 -13.72
C GLU A 160 4.00 21.18 -14.80
N ASN A 161 5.23 20.67 -14.71
CA ASN A 161 5.81 19.66 -15.62
C ASN A 161 5.92 20.08 -17.11
N PHE A 162 5.89 21.38 -17.41
CA PHE A 162 6.01 21.93 -18.76
C PHE A 162 7.09 23.01 -18.84
N HIS A 163 8.29 22.64 -19.30
CA HIS A 163 9.45 23.56 -19.41
C HIS A 163 9.12 24.86 -20.16
N LEU A 164 8.62 24.77 -21.40
CA LEU A 164 8.24 25.95 -22.19
C LEU A 164 7.22 26.85 -21.48
N GLY A 165 6.31 26.28 -20.68
CA GLY A 165 5.36 27.05 -19.87
C GLY A 165 6.00 27.76 -18.67
N ILE A 166 7.07 27.20 -18.10
CA ILE A 166 7.90 27.85 -17.07
C ILE A 166 8.74 28.96 -17.72
N ASP A 167 9.31 28.72 -18.89
CA ASP A 167 10.10 29.71 -19.63
C ASP A 167 9.23 30.93 -20.01
N CYS A 168 8.03 30.69 -20.55
CA CYS A 168 7.03 31.74 -20.81
C CYS A 168 6.62 32.50 -19.53
N ALA A 169 6.45 31.79 -18.41
CA ALA A 169 6.14 32.41 -17.13
C ALA A 169 7.33 33.24 -16.57
N GLY A 170 8.57 32.85 -16.87
CA GLY A 170 9.76 33.65 -16.60
C GLY A 170 9.80 34.93 -17.43
N VAL A 171 9.34 34.89 -18.69
CA VAL A 171 9.25 36.06 -19.58
C VAL A 171 8.23 37.08 -19.08
N LEU A 172 7.11 36.65 -18.46
CA LEU A 172 6.06 37.53 -17.92
C LEU A 172 6.00 37.53 -16.38
N CYS A 173 7.12 37.26 -15.71
CA CYS A 173 7.15 36.99 -14.27
C CYS A 173 6.58 38.14 -13.41
N LEU A 174 6.91 39.40 -13.69
CA LEU A 174 6.38 40.55 -12.96
C LEU A 174 4.87 40.73 -13.16
N GLU A 175 4.37 40.51 -14.38
CA GLU A 175 2.94 40.60 -14.72
C GLU A 175 2.15 39.52 -13.98
N ILE A 176 2.65 38.27 -14.00
CA ILE A 176 2.07 37.12 -13.27
C ILE A 176 2.06 37.39 -11.76
N LEU A 177 3.17 37.82 -11.18
CA LEU A 177 3.26 38.08 -9.73
C LEU A 177 2.36 39.25 -9.31
N HIS A 178 2.24 40.30 -10.12
CA HIS A 178 1.30 41.40 -9.87
C HIS A 178 -0.15 40.92 -9.90
N TYR A 179 -0.55 40.19 -10.95
CA TYR A 179 -1.89 39.65 -11.11
C TYR A 179 -2.27 38.67 -9.98
N LEU A 180 -1.37 37.75 -9.60
CA LEU A 180 -1.60 36.82 -8.50
C LEU A 180 -1.69 37.54 -7.13
N THR A 181 -0.89 38.59 -6.93
CA THR A 181 -0.96 39.44 -5.73
C THR A 181 -2.32 40.14 -5.65
N GLN A 182 -2.79 40.74 -6.74
CA GLN A 182 -4.12 41.34 -6.81
C GLN A 182 -5.24 40.33 -6.56
N LEU A 183 -5.15 39.12 -7.12
CA LEU A 183 -6.14 38.06 -6.87
C LEU A 183 -6.16 37.63 -5.40
N ALA A 184 -5.00 37.43 -4.78
CA ALA A 184 -4.91 37.08 -3.35
C ALA A 184 -5.53 38.19 -2.47
N GLN A 185 -5.24 39.46 -2.78
CA GLN A 185 -5.84 40.60 -2.09
C GLN A 185 -7.36 40.65 -2.27
N THR A 186 -7.84 40.47 -3.50
CA THR A 186 -9.29 40.48 -3.82
C THR A 186 -10.01 39.33 -3.12
N PHE A 187 -9.44 38.13 -3.12
CA PHE A 187 -9.99 36.98 -2.40
C PHE A 187 -10.01 37.21 -0.88
N TYR A 188 -8.99 37.84 -0.32
CA TYR A 188 -8.97 38.23 1.10
C TYR A 188 -10.01 39.31 1.43
N GLN A 189 -10.23 40.30 0.56
CA GLN A 189 -11.25 41.35 0.77
C GLN A 189 -12.69 40.80 0.80
N VAL A 190 -12.96 39.70 0.07
CA VAL A 190 -14.27 39.02 0.09
C VAL A 190 -14.48 38.23 1.39
N TYR A 191 -13.40 37.84 2.10
CA TYR A 191 -13.51 37.12 3.37
C TYR A 191 -14.15 38.00 4.45
N SER A 192 -15.33 37.59 4.91
CA SER A 192 -16.05 38.24 6.00
C SER A 192 -16.56 37.19 7.00
N PRO A 193 -16.51 37.46 8.32
CA PRO A 193 -17.15 36.63 9.34
C PRO A 193 -18.67 36.47 9.14
N SER A 194 -19.30 37.32 8.33
CA SER A 194 -20.73 37.25 7.97
C SER A 194 -21.07 36.18 6.92
N LEU A 195 -20.08 35.62 6.21
CA LEU A 195 -20.29 34.53 5.27
C LEU A 195 -20.64 33.23 5.99
N SER A 196 -21.33 32.32 5.29
CA SER A 196 -21.57 30.96 5.80
C SER A 196 -20.23 30.21 5.99
N PRO A 197 -20.12 29.22 6.90
CA PRO A 197 -18.89 28.46 7.09
C PRO A 197 -18.36 27.78 5.80
N LEU A 198 -19.27 27.39 4.90
CA LEU A 198 -18.91 26.87 3.59
C LEU A 198 -18.30 27.95 2.69
N GLY A 199 -18.91 29.14 2.63
CA GLY A 199 -18.41 30.27 1.85
C GLY A 199 -17.08 30.82 2.39
N GLN A 200 -16.92 30.88 3.73
CA GLN A 200 -15.64 31.20 4.36
C GLN A 200 -14.56 30.21 3.92
N ASN A 201 -14.84 28.90 3.99
CA ASN A 201 -13.87 27.88 3.58
C ASN A 201 -13.54 27.90 2.08
N GLU A 202 -14.53 28.19 1.24
CA GLU A 202 -14.32 28.37 -0.21
C GLU A 202 -13.38 29.56 -0.49
N VAL A 203 -13.65 30.73 0.09
CA VAL A 203 -12.80 31.93 -0.05
C VAL A 203 -11.38 31.66 0.46
N MET A 204 -11.23 31.00 1.63
CA MET A 204 -9.92 30.61 2.16
C MET A 204 -9.16 29.67 1.23
N HIS A 205 -9.83 28.71 0.57
CA HIS A 205 -9.21 27.83 -0.41
C HIS A 205 -8.86 28.52 -1.74
N HIS A 206 -9.61 29.54 -2.16
CA HIS A 206 -9.26 30.38 -3.31
C HIS A 206 -8.01 31.23 -3.02
N CYS A 207 -7.98 31.88 -1.85
CA CYS A 207 -6.82 32.63 -1.36
C CYS A 207 -5.57 31.75 -1.22
N LEU A 208 -5.69 30.60 -0.55
CA LEU A 208 -4.62 29.61 -0.35
C LEU A 208 -3.88 29.25 -1.63
N GLU A 209 -4.61 29.03 -2.71
CA GLU A 209 -4.06 28.48 -3.94
C GLU A 209 -3.50 29.58 -4.86
N ALA A 210 -3.99 30.82 -4.74
CA ALA A 210 -3.32 32.00 -5.28
C ALA A 210 -1.97 32.23 -4.56
N VAL A 211 -1.98 32.24 -3.22
CA VAL A 211 -0.77 32.43 -2.37
C VAL A 211 0.28 31.34 -2.64
N LYS A 212 -0.12 30.05 -2.69
CA LYS A 212 0.77 28.94 -3.07
C LYS A 212 1.31 29.05 -4.49
N LEU A 213 0.53 29.58 -5.43
CA LEU A 213 1.00 29.75 -6.79
C LEU A 213 2.04 30.87 -6.87
N THR A 214 1.83 32.00 -6.18
CA THR A 214 2.85 33.06 -6.05
C THR A 214 4.18 32.50 -5.56
N ASN A 215 4.17 31.71 -4.47
CA ASN A 215 5.33 30.99 -3.94
C ASN A 215 6.02 30.14 -5.04
N ARG A 216 5.24 29.27 -5.68
CA ARG A 216 5.70 28.35 -6.73
C ARG A 216 6.29 29.07 -7.94
N ILE A 217 5.74 30.22 -8.33
CA ILE A 217 6.26 31.04 -9.43
C ILE A 217 7.62 31.63 -9.03
N CYS A 218 7.71 32.31 -7.87
CA CYS A 218 8.98 32.87 -7.37
C CYS A 218 10.11 31.83 -7.37
N GLN A 219 9.85 30.63 -6.83
CA GLN A 219 10.84 29.54 -6.81
C GLN A 219 11.21 29.04 -8.21
N LYS A 220 10.23 28.83 -9.11
CA LYS A 220 10.50 28.30 -10.46
C LYS A 220 11.15 29.29 -11.41
N THR A 221 10.93 30.59 -11.22
CA THR A 221 11.51 31.66 -12.05
C THR A 221 12.66 32.40 -11.35
N ALA A 222 13.20 31.86 -10.25
CA ALA A 222 14.23 32.51 -9.43
C ALA A 222 15.43 33.03 -10.24
N VAL A 223 16.04 32.17 -11.05
CA VAL A 223 17.19 32.54 -11.93
C VAL A 223 16.81 33.65 -12.93
N THR A 224 15.59 33.63 -13.47
CA THR A 224 15.10 34.67 -14.41
C THR A 224 14.86 35.99 -13.68
N LEU A 225 14.32 35.95 -12.46
CA LEU A 225 14.15 37.11 -11.59
C LEU A 225 15.51 37.73 -11.26
N GLU A 226 16.45 36.96 -10.71
CA GLU A 226 17.83 37.40 -10.41
C GLU A 226 18.54 38.04 -11.62
N THR A 227 18.30 37.51 -12.82
CA THR A 227 18.90 38.06 -14.04
C THR A 227 18.28 39.41 -14.43
N ARG A 228 16.95 39.54 -14.32
CA ARG A 228 16.22 40.78 -14.65
C ARG A 228 16.32 41.87 -13.58
N MET A 229 16.41 41.51 -12.30
CA MET A 229 16.47 42.47 -11.19
C MET A 229 17.80 43.25 -11.10
N LYS A 230 18.71 43.03 -12.06
CA LYS A 230 19.87 43.90 -12.33
C LYS A 230 19.48 45.24 -12.95
N GLU A 231 18.27 45.36 -13.49
CA GLU A 231 17.70 46.60 -14.01
C GLU A 231 16.93 47.32 -12.88
N ASP A 232 17.35 48.55 -12.55
CA ASP A 232 16.77 49.33 -11.43
C ASP A 232 15.26 49.56 -11.58
N GLU A 233 14.76 49.73 -12.82
CA GLU A 233 13.34 49.91 -13.09
C GLU A 233 12.55 48.64 -12.75
N ALA A 234 12.99 47.47 -13.24
CA ALA A 234 12.38 46.18 -12.95
C ALA A 234 12.41 45.85 -11.45
N LEU A 235 13.51 46.18 -10.77
CA LEU A 235 13.65 46.04 -9.32
C LEU A 235 12.69 46.96 -8.55
N SER A 236 12.45 48.19 -9.04
CA SER A 236 11.47 49.10 -8.45
C SER A 236 10.03 48.60 -8.60
N GLN A 237 9.70 48.02 -9.77
CA GLN A 237 8.40 47.40 -10.02
C GLN A 237 8.19 46.18 -9.11
N LEU A 238 9.19 45.30 -8.98
CA LEU A 238 9.13 44.16 -8.06
C LEU A 238 8.95 44.59 -6.61
N ARG A 239 9.63 45.65 -6.14
CA ARG A 239 9.44 46.20 -4.79
C ARG A 239 8.02 46.68 -4.54
N ASN A 240 7.36 47.30 -5.53
CA ASN A 240 5.96 47.71 -5.42
C ASN A 240 5.01 46.50 -5.34
N ILE A 241 5.26 45.45 -6.13
CA ILE A 241 4.50 44.18 -6.06
C ILE A 241 4.72 43.49 -4.71
N ALA A 242 5.96 43.37 -4.27
CA ALA A 242 6.33 42.80 -2.97
C ALA A 242 5.67 43.57 -1.82
N LYS A 243 5.59 44.90 -1.88
CA LYS A 243 4.89 45.74 -0.90
C LYS A 243 3.41 45.34 -0.73
N GLN A 244 2.71 45.14 -1.86
CA GLN A 244 1.30 44.71 -1.88
C GLN A 244 1.14 43.26 -1.40
N CYS A 245 2.02 42.36 -1.84
CA CYS A 245 2.00 40.94 -1.46
C CYS A 245 2.22 40.77 0.05
N ILE A 246 3.31 41.33 0.58
CA ILE A 246 3.67 41.24 2.00
C ILE A 246 2.57 41.84 2.89
N SER A 247 1.97 42.98 2.51
CA SER A 247 0.85 43.57 3.27
C SER A 247 -0.39 42.67 3.30
N THR A 248 -0.69 41.99 2.19
CA THR A 248 -1.78 41.01 2.11
C THR A 248 -1.46 39.76 2.94
N ASP A 249 -0.24 39.23 2.83
CA ASP A 249 0.21 38.05 3.56
C ASP A 249 0.27 38.28 5.09
N ILE A 250 0.67 39.47 5.55
CA ILE A 250 0.57 39.87 6.97
C ILE A 250 -0.90 39.90 7.42
N SER A 251 -1.81 40.41 6.59
CA SER A 251 -3.24 40.46 6.89
C SER A 251 -3.86 39.05 7.00
N ILE A 252 -3.43 38.12 6.15
CA ILE A 252 -3.80 36.70 6.22
C ILE A 252 -3.24 36.04 7.50
N LEU A 253 -1.97 36.31 7.84
CA LEU A 253 -1.35 35.81 9.08
C LEU A 253 -2.10 36.28 10.33
N LYS A 254 -2.53 37.55 10.38
CA LYS A 254 -3.27 38.11 11.52
C LYS A 254 -4.72 37.63 11.64
N SER A 255 -5.29 37.02 10.60
CA SER A 255 -6.67 36.53 10.63
C SER A 255 -6.76 35.18 11.37
N ASP A 256 -7.29 35.17 12.60
CA ASP A 256 -7.32 33.96 13.44
C ASP A 256 -8.04 32.78 12.80
N GLY A 257 -9.18 33.02 12.14
CA GLY A 257 -9.99 31.97 11.49
C GLY A 257 -9.42 31.41 10.18
N PHE A 258 -8.28 31.91 9.68
CA PHE A 258 -7.73 31.51 8.38
C PHE A 258 -6.97 30.18 8.43
N LEU A 259 -7.04 29.40 7.35
CA LEU A 259 -6.39 28.09 7.22
C LEU A 259 -4.87 28.15 7.52
N ILE A 260 -4.38 27.21 8.34
CA ILE A 260 -2.94 27.06 8.68
C ILE A 260 -2.07 26.91 7.42
N ASP A 261 -2.53 26.15 6.42
CA ASP A 261 -1.82 26.00 5.14
C ASP A 261 -1.70 27.34 4.38
N CYS A 262 -2.64 28.27 4.56
CA CYS A 262 -2.59 29.58 3.92
C CYS A 262 -1.63 30.49 4.68
N LYS A 263 -1.70 30.49 6.02
CA LYS A 263 -0.77 31.23 6.89
C LYS A 263 0.68 30.82 6.64
N THR A 264 0.97 29.52 6.57
CA THR A 264 2.32 29.02 6.26
C THR A 264 2.76 29.40 4.84
N SER A 265 1.87 29.31 3.84
CA SER A 265 2.18 29.74 2.46
C SER A 265 2.43 31.25 2.35
N SER A 266 1.67 32.07 3.09
CA SER A 266 1.84 33.51 3.19
C SER A 266 3.17 33.89 3.84
N ALA A 267 3.55 33.22 4.92
CA ALA A 267 4.87 33.40 5.54
C ALA A 267 6.03 33.08 4.58
N MET A 268 5.89 32.02 3.77
CA MET A 268 6.87 31.69 2.74
C MET A 268 6.95 32.80 1.66
N ASN A 269 5.81 33.34 1.21
CA ASN A 269 5.79 34.45 0.26
C ASN A 269 6.52 35.68 0.78
N ILE A 270 6.33 36.05 2.06
CA ILE A 270 7.03 37.18 2.67
C ILE A 270 8.55 37.02 2.53
N CYS A 271 9.09 35.84 2.87
CA CYS A 271 10.52 35.56 2.74
C CYS A 271 11.00 35.59 1.27
N LEU A 272 10.27 34.95 0.35
CA LEU A 272 10.63 34.92 -1.07
C LEU A 272 10.61 36.31 -1.72
N MET A 273 9.58 37.10 -1.42
CA MET A 273 9.43 38.47 -1.93
C MET A 273 10.54 39.39 -1.42
N LEU A 274 10.92 39.28 -0.14
CA LEU A 274 12.04 40.04 0.41
C LEU A 274 13.38 39.63 -0.24
N ASN A 275 13.64 38.33 -0.39
CA ASN A 275 14.86 37.83 -1.05
C ASN A 275 14.98 38.40 -2.48
N HIS A 276 13.97 38.18 -3.32
CA HIS A 276 14.00 38.64 -4.72
C HIS A 276 13.96 40.18 -4.88
N ALA A 277 13.42 40.93 -3.90
CA ALA A 277 13.47 42.40 -3.88
C ALA A 277 14.87 42.98 -3.52
N GLY A 278 15.89 42.12 -3.42
CA GLY A 278 17.29 42.47 -3.17
C GLY A 278 17.66 42.53 -1.69
N MET A 279 16.97 41.77 -0.83
CA MET A 279 17.27 41.70 0.61
C MET A 279 17.92 40.39 1.05
N GLU A 280 18.23 39.43 0.18
CA GLU A 280 18.71 38.08 0.51
C GLU A 280 19.65 37.98 1.75
N GLU A 281 20.81 38.66 1.74
CA GLU A 281 21.76 38.65 2.87
C GLU A 281 21.29 39.48 4.10
N LYS A 282 20.32 40.38 3.91
CA LYS A 282 19.82 41.35 4.89
C LYS A 282 18.48 40.96 5.51
N VAL A 283 17.77 39.97 4.98
CA VAL A 283 16.48 39.49 5.49
C VAL A 283 16.58 39.09 6.95
N LEU A 284 17.68 38.44 7.35
CA LEU A 284 17.89 38.06 8.74
C LEU A 284 18.05 39.29 9.65
N GLY A 285 18.81 40.31 9.22
CA GLY A 285 18.95 41.57 9.96
C GLY A 285 17.61 42.29 10.14
N LEU A 286 16.78 42.29 9.10
CA LEU A 286 15.42 42.84 9.14
C LEU A 286 14.52 42.10 10.13
N PHE A 287 14.48 40.76 10.08
CA PHE A 287 13.69 39.97 11.02
C PHE A 287 14.22 40.07 12.46
N SER A 288 15.54 40.18 12.65
CA SER A 288 16.17 40.36 13.96
C SER A 288 15.73 41.68 14.63
N HIS A 289 15.60 42.76 13.84
CA HIS A 289 15.09 44.05 14.32
C HIS A 289 13.58 44.08 14.53
N THR A 290 12.78 43.38 13.71
CA THR A 290 11.31 43.47 13.70
C THR A 290 10.63 42.33 14.46
N VAL A 291 10.73 41.11 13.95
CA VAL A 291 10.11 39.89 14.47
C VAL A 291 10.69 39.50 15.84
N PHE A 292 12.02 39.40 15.91
CA PHE A 292 12.76 38.98 17.09
C PHE A 292 13.16 40.16 17.99
N SER A 293 12.50 41.31 17.82
CA SER A 293 12.73 42.54 18.59
C SER A 293 12.69 42.32 20.11
N HIS A 294 11.94 41.33 20.58
CA HIS A 294 11.88 40.97 22.01
C HIS A 294 13.22 40.45 22.58
N ILE A 295 14.14 39.94 21.74
CA ILE A 295 15.50 39.53 22.12
C ILE A 295 16.46 40.73 21.93
N PRO A 296 17.02 41.33 23.01
CA PRO A 296 17.80 42.57 22.90
C PRO A 296 19.00 42.47 21.94
N VAL A 297 19.76 41.37 22.02
CA VAL A 297 20.94 41.14 21.17
C VAL A 297 20.61 41.14 19.67
N LEU A 298 19.43 40.62 19.29
CA LEU A 298 18.98 40.59 17.90
C LEU A 298 18.43 41.94 17.45
N ARG A 299 17.77 42.67 18.35
CA ARG A 299 17.31 44.04 18.09
C ARG A 299 18.47 45.00 17.84
N ASP A 300 19.51 44.94 18.68
CA ASP A 300 20.65 45.85 18.65
C ASP A 300 21.62 45.57 17.47
N THR A 301 21.60 44.35 16.92
CA THR A 301 22.39 43.94 15.74
C THR A 301 21.58 43.95 14.45
N GLY A 302 20.25 44.01 14.53
CA GLY A 302 19.34 44.00 13.39
C GLY A 302 19.32 45.31 12.59
N SER A 303 18.88 45.24 11.34
CA SER A 303 18.73 46.41 10.47
C SER A 303 17.27 46.89 10.42
N PRO A 304 16.99 48.19 10.57
CA PRO A 304 15.65 48.73 10.44
C PRO A 304 15.09 48.51 9.03
N PRO A 305 13.76 48.51 8.85
CA PRO A 305 13.14 48.35 7.53
C PRO A 305 13.60 49.45 6.55
N PRO A 306 13.96 49.09 5.30
CA PRO A 306 14.23 50.07 4.25
C PRO A 306 12.96 50.82 3.86
N SER A 307 13.10 52.09 3.46
CA SER A 307 11.99 53.02 3.22
C SER A 307 10.94 52.57 2.19
N TRP A 308 11.26 51.63 1.29
CA TRP A 308 10.24 51.08 0.39
C TRP A 308 9.19 50.21 1.10
N LEU A 309 9.53 49.65 2.28
CA LEU A 309 8.63 48.91 3.18
C LEU A 309 7.83 49.82 4.14
N ASP A 310 7.99 51.15 4.07
CA ASP A 310 7.25 52.08 4.93
C ASP A 310 5.73 51.87 4.79
N GLY A 311 5.04 51.66 5.91
CA GLY A 311 3.60 51.41 5.95
C GLY A 311 3.15 49.97 5.65
N VAL A 312 4.04 49.02 5.39
CA VAL A 312 3.69 47.59 5.20
C VAL A 312 3.28 46.90 6.51
N GLY A 313 3.82 47.38 7.63
CA GLY A 313 3.54 46.82 8.96
C GLY A 313 4.43 45.63 9.35
N MET A 314 5.71 45.62 8.94
CA MET A 314 6.67 44.56 9.28
C MET A 314 6.77 44.30 10.79
N ASP A 315 6.62 45.33 11.62
CA ASP A 315 6.64 45.20 13.09
C ASP A 315 5.49 44.33 13.62
N GLN A 316 4.36 44.24 12.89
CA GLN A 316 3.20 43.42 13.25
C GLN A 316 3.44 41.91 13.13
N LEU A 317 4.63 41.49 12.68
CA LEU A 317 5.08 40.10 12.68
C LEU A 317 5.74 39.69 14.01
N ALA A 318 5.95 40.63 14.94
CA ALA A 318 6.50 40.34 16.26
C ALA A 318 5.57 39.41 17.08
N GLN A 319 6.18 38.63 17.98
CA GLN A 319 5.50 37.64 18.84
C GLN A 319 4.30 38.20 19.64
N GLY A 320 4.27 39.51 19.93
CA GLY A 320 3.19 40.16 20.67
C GLY A 320 1.95 40.51 19.82
N ASP A 321 2.10 40.65 18.50
CA ASP A 321 1.03 41.10 17.57
C ASP A 321 0.36 39.94 16.80
N LEU A 322 0.93 38.73 16.89
CA LEU A 322 0.42 37.49 16.29
C LEU A 322 -0.02 36.49 17.36
N THR A 323 -1.08 35.73 17.07
CA THR A 323 -1.41 34.55 17.89
C THR A 323 -0.34 33.47 17.76
N SER A 324 -0.15 32.63 18.78
CA SER A 324 0.91 31.60 18.82
C SER A 324 0.93 30.72 17.56
N THR A 325 -0.24 30.32 17.04
CA THR A 325 -0.36 29.55 15.80
C THR A 325 0.07 30.34 14.57
N SER A 326 -0.23 31.63 14.48
CA SER A 326 0.20 32.49 13.37
C SER A 326 1.69 32.82 13.42
N TYR A 327 2.24 33.06 14.61
CA TYR A 327 3.69 33.24 14.79
C TYR A 327 4.46 31.94 14.44
N LEU A 328 3.93 30.77 14.84
CA LEU A 328 4.46 29.47 14.43
C LEU A 328 4.39 29.27 12.90
N CYS A 329 3.31 29.69 12.24
CA CYS A 329 3.24 29.68 10.77
C CYS A 329 4.32 30.57 10.13
N PHE A 330 4.62 31.71 10.74
CA PHE A 330 5.69 32.60 10.30
C PHE A 330 7.07 31.96 10.46
N MET A 331 7.36 31.39 11.63
CA MET A 331 8.60 30.65 11.90
C MET A 331 8.80 29.48 10.92
N TYR A 332 7.74 28.74 10.60
CA TYR A 332 7.77 27.68 9.60
C TYR A 332 8.09 28.22 8.19
N GLY A 333 7.52 29.37 7.80
CA GLY A 333 7.82 30.03 6.52
C GLY A 333 9.27 30.49 6.42
N MET A 334 9.83 31.07 7.49
CA MET A 334 11.26 31.40 7.60
C MET A 334 12.13 30.16 7.42
N LEU A 335 11.87 29.10 8.19
CA LEU A 335 12.59 27.82 8.11
C LEU A 335 12.51 27.17 6.74
N ALA A 336 11.45 27.40 5.96
CA ALA A 336 11.29 26.82 4.65
C ALA A 336 12.01 27.60 3.54
N MET A 337 12.06 28.94 3.63
CA MET A 337 12.48 29.80 2.50
C MET A 337 13.79 30.54 2.69
N VAL A 338 14.24 30.79 3.92
CA VAL A 338 15.54 31.46 4.15
C VAL A 338 16.68 30.49 3.83
N PRO A 339 17.78 30.93 3.17
CA PRO A 339 18.95 30.09 2.93
C PRO A 339 19.59 29.60 4.24
N MET A 340 20.11 28.37 4.22
CA MET A 340 20.65 27.74 5.44
C MET A 340 21.90 28.44 5.97
N GLU A 341 22.75 28.94 5.07
CA GLU A 341 23.93 29.76 5.41
C GLU A 341 23.55 31.00 6.22
N THR A 342 22.45 31.67 5.85
CA THR A 342 21.95 32.83 6.57
C THR A 342 21.44 32.41 7.95
N LEU A 343 20.66 31.32 8.06
CA LEU A 343 20.14 30.84 9.35
C LEU A 343 21.22 30.33 10.32
N LEU A 344 22.31 29.76 9.81
CA LEU A 344 23.47 29.32 10.60
C LEU A 344 24.49 30.44 10.88
N SER A 345 24.26 31.65 10.38
CA SER A 345 25.15 32.78 10.63
C SER A 345 25.15 33.17 12.13
N LEU A 346 26.29 33.71 12.56
CA LEU A 346 26.47 34.25 13.91
C LEU A 346 25.89 35.66 13.99
N VAL A 347 24.89 35.84 14.86
CA VAL A 347 24.34 37.15 15.18
C VAL A 347 24.84 37.53 16.58
N GLY A 348 25.92 38.32 16.62
CA GLY A 348 26.76 38.47 17.81
C GLY A 348 27.53 37.17 18.09
N ASN A 349 27.38 36.61 19.29
CA ASN A 349 28.02 35.36 19.72
C ASN A 349 27.02 34.18 19.77
N ARG A 350 25.97 34.19 18.95
CA ARG A 350 24.91 33.17 18.92
C ARG A 350 24.63 32.69 17.51
N VAL A 351 24.44 31.38 17.33
CA VAL A 351 23.99 30.76 16.07
C VAL A 351 22.48 30.96 15.98
N PHE A 352 22.01 31.84 15.10
CA PHE A 352 20.62 32.30 15.10
C PHE A 352 19.58 31.17 15.10
N LEU A 353 19.79 30.14 14.27
CA LEU A 353 18.88 28.98 14.22
C LEU A 353 18.80 28.19 15.54
N MET A 354 19.95 27.95 16.18
CA MET A 354 20.07 27.01 17.30
C MET A 354 19.86 27.69 18.67
N ASP A 355 20.31 28.94 18.80
CA ASP A 355 20.29 29.70 20.05
C ASP A 355 19.09 30.66 20.18
N CYS A 356 18.36 30.92 19.09
CA CYS A 356 17.21 31.83 19.05
C CYS A 356 15.95 31.14 18.49
N MET A 357 15.96 30.65 17.23
CA MET A 357 14.75 30.07 16.64
C MET A 357 14.30 28.76 17.32
N LEU A 358 15.25 27.86 17.61
CA LEU A 358 14.94 26.54 18.17
C LEU A 358 14.29 26.61 19.58
N PRO A 359 14.79 27.42 20.54
CA PRO A 359 14.10 27.64 21.82
C PRO A 359 12.67 28.19 21.67
N GLU A 360 12.45 29.15 20.77
CA GLU A 360 11.11 29.70 20.52
C GLU A 360 10.15 28.65 19.93
N LEU A 361 10.64 27.75 19.06
CA LEU A 361 9.80 26.67 18.52
C LEU A 361 9.37 25.68 19.59
N PHE A 362 10.20 25.40 20.60
CA PHE A 362 9.80 24.57 21.74
C PHE A 362 8.76 25.27 22.63
N ASP A 363 8.99 26.53 23.01
CA ASP A 363 8.02 27.32 23.78
C ASP A 363 6.68 27.48 23.04
N LEU A 364 6.70 27.67 21.71
CA LEU A 364 5.51 27.64 20.88
C LEU A 364 4.83 26.26 20.88
N SER A 365 5.59 25.16 20.87
CA SER A 365 5.02 23.82 20.90
C SER A 365 4.25 23.51 22.19
N GLU A 366 4.68 24.08 23.33
CA GLU A 366 3.97 23.99 24.61
C GLU A 366 2.75 24.92 24.66
N ARG A 367 2.86 26.14 24.11
CA ARG A 367 1.74 27.11 24.02
C ARG A 367 0.65 26.69 23.03
N CYS A 368 0.94 25.84 22.06
CA CYS A 368 0.01 25.38 21.03
C CYS A 368 -0.87 24.22 21.51
N SER A 369 -2.17 24.46 21.68
CA SER A 369 -3.11 23.47 22.22
C SER A 369 -3.88 22.66 21.17
N ASP A 370 -4.16 23.23 20.00
CA ASP A 370 -4.97 22.60 18.96
C ASP A 370 -4.18 21.57 18.12
N VAL A 371 -4.92 20.64 17.51
CA VAL A 371 -4.38 19.52 16.72
C VAL A 371 -3.53 19.98 15.53
N GLY A 372 -3.91 21.10 14.89
CA GLY A 372 -3.23 21.62 13.71
C GLY A 372 -1.91 22.29 14.07
N SER A 373 -1.92 23.17 15.08
CA SER A 373 -0.73 23.88 15.56
C SER A 373 0.29 22.94 16.21
N LYS A 374 -0.14 21.93 16.99
CA LYS A 374 0.76 20.89 17.52
C LYS A 374 1.48 20.12 16.43
N LEU A 375 0.75 19.69 15.39
CA LEU A 375 1.35 19.00 14.25
C LEU A 375 2.28 19.94 13.46
N LEU A 376 1.94 21.23 13.33
CA LEU A 376 2.82 22.22 12.71
C LEU A 376 4.09 22.46 13.53
N ALA A 377 4.02 22.48 14.86
CA ALA A 377 5.18 22.67 15.73
C ALA A 377 6.17 21.50 15.58
N ALA A 378 5.67 20.27 15.66
CA ALA A 378 6.46 19.07 15.37
C ALA A 378 7.05 19.11 13.95
N LYS A 379 6.27 19.48 12.93
CA LYS A 379 6.76 19.64 11.55
C LYS A 379 7.81 20.74 11.40
N SER A 380 7.76 21.80 12.20
CA SER A 380 8.73 22.91 12.16
C SER A 380 10.08 22.48 12.73
N ILE A 381 10.09 21.78 13.87
CA ILE A 381 11.29 21.19 14.48
C ILE A 381 11.87 20.11 13.55
N CYS A 382 11.02 19.31 12.91
CA CYS A 382 11.42 18.32 11.92
C CYS A 382 12.06 18.97 10.68
N LEU A 383 11.43 20.00 10.10
CA LEU A 383 11.97 20.74 8.97
C LEU A 383 13.33 21.38 9.31
N LEU A 384 13.46 21.99 10.49
CA LEU A 384 14.73 22.53 10.99
C LEU A 384 15.82 21.46 11.01
N THR A 385 15.59 20.36 11.73
CA THR A 385 16.60 19.29 11.89
C THR A 385 16.93 18.58 10.58
N GLN A 386 15.97 18.43 9.66
CA GLN A 386 16.20 17.87 8.32
C GLN A 386 17.00 18.82 7.42
N ARG A 387 16.65 20.11 7.36
CA ARG A 387 17.38 21.11 6.56
C ARG A 387 18.82 21.32 7.03
N VAL A 388 19.07 21.24 8.34
CA VAL A 388 20.43 21.18 8.88
C VAL A 388 21.17 19.99 8.26
N ARG A 389 20.65 18.77 8.44
CA ARG A 389 21.30 17.55 7.96
C ARG A 389 21.59 17.59 6.46
N GLU A 390 20.61 17.97 5.64
CA GLU A 390 20.74 18.09 4.18
C GLU A 390 21.83 19.11 3.77
N HIS A 391 21.97 20.23 4.51
CA HIS A 391 23.03 21.19 4.25
C HIS A 391 24.43 20.66 4.61
N LEU A 392 24.53 19.94 5.73
CA LEU A 392 25.78 19.32 6.20
C LEU A 392 26.28 18.19 5.28
N GLU A 393 25.36 17.44 4.67
CA GLU A 393 25.67 16.41 3.67
C GLU A 393 26.23 17.02 2.36
N VAL A 394 25.88 18.26 2.02
CA VAL A 394 26.24 18.90 0.74
C VAL A 394 27.52 19.76 0.83
N ARG A 395 27.70 20.56 1.89
CA ARG A 395 28.77 21.58 1.95
C ARG A 395 30.00 21.23 2.80
N GLY A 396 29.92 20.24 3.67
CA GLY A 396 31.04 19.89 4.55
C GLY A 396 31.28 20.88 5.70
N SER A 397 32.42 20.71 6.37
CA SER A 397 32.75 21.29 7.67
C SER A 397 33.07 22.80 7.63
N TYR A 398 32.29 23.61 8.36
CA TYR A 398 32.69 24.93 8.88
C TYR A 398 32.87 24.85 10.40
N GLU A 399 33.90 25.48 10.97
CA GLU A 399 34.39 25.14 12.31
C GLU A 399 33.56 25.73 13.48
N ASP A 400 32.89 26.87 13.30
CA ASP A 400 32.35 27.66 14.41
C ASP A 400 31.12 27.09 15.13
N TRP A 401 30.26 26.32 14.45
CA TRP A 401 28.96 25.86 15.00
C TRP A 401 28.89 24.35 15.26
N GLN A 402 29.95 23.58 15.02
CA GLN A 402 29.90 22.11 15.09
C GLN A 402 29.56 21.57 16.49
N SER A 403 29.99 22.27 17.54
CA SER A 403 29.70 21.93 18.93
C SER A 403 28.19 21.89 19.25
N CYS A 404 27.35 22.60 18.48
CA CYS A 404 25.90 22.56 18.58
C CYS A 404 25.28 21.23 18.06
N PHE A 405 26.06 20.39 17.38
CA PHE A 405 25.65 19.09 16.85
C PHE A 405 26.23 17.90 17.60
N HIS A 406 26.99 18.13 18.67
CA HIS A 406 27.32 17.08 19.63
C HIS A 406 26.06 16.64 20.40
N GLY A 407 25.91 15.34 20.67
CA GLY A 407 24.73 14.75 21.30
C GLY A 407 24.40 15.32 22.69
N ASN A 408 25.42 15.72 23.46
CA ASN A 408 25.25 16.37 24.77
C ASN A 408 25.09 17.91 24.68
N SER A 409 24.94 18.48 23.49
CA SER A 409 24.62 19.91 23.33
C SER A 409 23.20 20.22 23.83
N VAL A 410 22.98 21.44 24.31
CA VAL A 410 21.65 21.91 24.76
C VAL A 410 20.60 21.76 23.65
N ALA A 411 20.98 22.03 22.40
CA ALA A 411 20.08 21.94 21.26
C ALA A 411 19.63 20.50 20.97
N LEU A 412 20.56 19.53 20.83
CA LEU A 412 20.18 18.14 20.56
C LEU A 412 19.48 17.48 21.76
N GLN A 413 19.87 17.82 22.99
CA GLN A 413 19.16 17.36 24.19
C GLN A 413 17.73 17.90 24.26
N SER A 414 17.49 19.17 23.90
CA SER A 414 16.14 19.73 23.82
C SER A 414 15.30 19.02 22.75
N CYS A 415 15.88 18.70 21.59
CA CYS A 415 15.22 17.87 20.57
C CYS A 415 14.88 16.46 21.10
N LEU A 416 15.77 15.80 21.86
CA LEU A 416 15.50 14.50 22.47
C LEU A 416 14.40 14.57 23.54
N GLN A 417 14.39 15.62 24.37
CA GLN A 417 13.33 15.85 25.36
C GLN A 417 11.97 16.03 24.69
N PHE A 418 11.90 16.79 23.58
CA PHE A 418 10.69 16.89 22.76
C PHE A 418 10.29 15.54 22.14
N VAL A 419 11.25 14.74 21.67
CA VAL A 419 10.98 13.38 21.16
C VAL A 419 10.35 12.51 22.24
N PHE A 420 10.94 12.43 23.44
CA PHE A 420 10.46 11.55 24.52
C PHE A 420 9.17 12.03 25.18
N THR A 421 8.76 13.28 24.99
CA THR A 421 7.44 13.78 25.42
C THR A 421 6.36 13.54 24.35
N ALA A 422 6.68 13.68 23.06
CA ALA A 422 5.70 13.60 21.96
C ALA A 422 5.60 12.24 21.24
N TRP A 423 6.50 11.28 21.49
CA TRP A 423 6.51 9.96 20.82
C TRP A 423 5.34 9.02 21.13
N GLU A 424 4.51 9.37 22.14
CA GLU A 424 3.27 8.66 22.49
C GLU A 424 2.02 9.53 22.28
N ASP A 425 2.14 10.65 21.56
CA ASP A 425 1.00 11.53 21.26
C ASP A 425 -0.15 10.76 20.60
N ALA A 426 -1.40 11.14 20.88
CA ALA A 426 -2.57 10.47 20.33
C ALA A 426 -2.54 10.39 18.79
N LEU A 427 -2.00 11.41 18.13
CA LEU A 427 -1.92 11.54 16.67
C LEU A 427 -0.75 10.73 16.09
N ASP A 428 -1.04 9.71 15.28
CA ASP A 428 0.00 8.96 14.54
C ASP A 428 0.91 9.87 13.70
N ALA A 429 0.36 10.95 13.14
CA ALA A 429 1.11 11.94 12.38
C ALA A 429 2.22 12.63 13.20
N VAL A 430 1.97 12.94 14.49
CA VAL A 430 2.99 13.50 15.38
C VAL A 430 4.05 12.45 15.69
N ARG A 431 3.64 11.20 16.00
CA ARG A 431 4.57 10.11 16.28
C ARG A 431 5.53 9.80 15.12
N PHE A 432 5.05 9.86 13.87
CA PHE A 432 5.93 9.71 12.70
C PHE A 432 6.92 10.86 12.55
N VAL A 433 6.46 12.12 12.68
CA VAL A 433 7.33 13.31 12.62
C VAL A 433 8.38 13.30 13.75
N VAL A 434 8.00 12.88 14.95
CA VAL A 434 8.90 12.74 16.11
C VAL A 434 9.99 11.69 15.89
N ARG A 435 9.67 10.55 15.27
CA ARG A 435 10.67 9.55 14.85
C ARG A 435 11.66 10.14 13.83
N ASP A 436 11.18 11.00 12.92
CA ASP A 436 12.00 11.59 11.87
C ASP A 436 12.88 12.74 12.41
N ILE A 437 12.43 13.46 13.45
CA ILE A 437 13.29 14.33 14.29
C ILE A 437 14.39 13.51 14.96
N PHE A 438 14.04 12.39 15.61
CA PHE A 438 15.01 11.53 16.29
C PHE A 438 16.08 10.98 15.33
N GLN A 439 15.68 10.54 14.12
CA GLN A 439 16.61 10.14 13.07
C GLN A 439 17.53 11.29 12.66
N SER A 440 17.02 12.51 12.57
CA SER A 440 17.82 13.68 12.24
C SER A 440 18.83 13.98 13.37
N VAL A 441 18.43 13.96 14.64
CA VAL A 441 19.33 14.12 15.81
C VAL A 441 20.46 13.09 15.80
N VAL A 442 20.16 11.80 15.61
CA VAL A 442 21.18 10.74 15.52
C VAL A 442 22.12 10.96 14.33
N SER A 443 21.58 11.39 13.18
CA SER A 443 22.38 11.68 11.98
C SER A 443 23.33 12.88 12.19
N LEU A 444 22.87 13.93 12.89
CA LEU A 444 23.68 15.13 13.18
C LEU A 444 24.85 14.81 14.12
N HIS A 445 24.63 14.01 15.17
CA HIS A 445 25.74 13.58 16.04
C HIS A 445 26.72 12.66 15.31
N LEU A 446 26.23 11.75 14.46
CA LEU A 446 27.10 10.91 13.63
C LEU A 446 27.95 11.73 12.64
N TRP A 447 27.39 12.80 12.07
CA TRP A 447 28.14 13.75 11.24
C TRP A 447 29.20 14.50 12.06
N TYR A 448 28.88 14.92 13.29
CA TYR A 448 29.86 15.54 14.20
C TYR A 448 31.01 14.59 14.54
N LEU A 449 30.73 13.31 14.86
CA LEU A 449 31.79 12.32 15.09
C LEU A 449 32.67 12.15 13.85
N GLN A 450 32.08 12.12 12.65
CA GLN A 450 32.82 12.05 11.39
C GLN A 450 33.68 13.30 11.13
N SER A 451 33.20 14.51 11.43
CA SER A 451 33.98 15.75 11.26
C SER A 451 35.17 15.81 12.22
N GLN A 452 35.02 15.27 13.44
CA GLN A 452 36.09 15.13 14.44
C GLN A 452 37.00 13.91 14.22
N GLY A 453 36.75 13.09 13.19
CA GLY A 453 37.52 11.86 12.92
C GLY A 453 37.36 10.75 13.98
N GLN A 454 36.30 10.81 14.78
CA GLN A 454 36.03 9.88 15.88
C GLN A 454 35.29 8.62 15.41
N CYS A 455 35.59 7.49 16.06
CA CYS A 455 34.96 6.21 15.73
C CYS A 455 33.59 6.08 16.40
N THR A 456 32.57 5.67 15.64
CA THR A 456 31.21 5.42 16.18
C THR A 456 31.13 4.21 17.11
N GLN A 457 32.21 3.44 17.31
CA GLN A 457 32.21 2.23 18.14
C GLN A 457 32.29 2.53 19.64
N ASP A 458 32.98 3.62 20.02
CA ASP A 458 33.28 3.97 21.40
C ASP A 458 32.53 5.24 21.87
N ASP A 459 31.49 5.66 21.14
CA ASP A 459 30.73 6.87 21.46
C ASP A 459 29.78 6.68 22.66
N GLU A 460 30.10 7.37 23.76
CA GLU A 460 29.37 7.29 25.03
C GLU A 460 27.92 7.78 24.89
N PHE A 461 27.66 8.81 24.08
CA PHE A 461 26.31 9.36 23.92
C PHE A 461 25.36 8.36 23.23
N LEU A 462 25.75 7.78 22.10
CA LEU A 462 24.95 6.78 21.39
C LEU A 462 24.80 5.50 22.22
N HIS A 463 25.83 5.10 22.97
CA HIS A 463 25.74 3.96 23.89
C HIS A 463 24.69 4.20 24.98
N ASN A 464 24.78 5.33 25.70
CA ASN A 464 23.84 5.69 26.75
C ASN A 464 22.41 5.87 26.22
N LEU A 465 22.24 6.55 25.07
CA LEU A 465 20.95 6.74 24.41
C LEU A 465 20.29 5.40 24.05
N CYS A 466 21.07 4.44 23.55
CA CYS A 466 20.60 3.08 23.28
C CYS A 466 20.20 2.33 24.56
N LEU A 467 21.04 2.36 25.61
CA LEU A 467 20.73 1.67 26.87
C LEU A 467 19.48 2.22 27.53
N THR A 468 19.29 3.55 27.57
CA THR A 468 18.07 4.17 28.11
C THR A 468 16.82 3.75 27.33
N ILE A 469 16.86 3.75 26.00
CA ILE A 469 15.71 3.30 25.20
C ILE A 469 15.48 1.79 25.32
N LEU A 470 16.52 0.96 25.49
CA LEU A 470 16.39 -0.49 25.65
C LEU A 470 15.85 -0.89 27.02
N HIS A 471 16.39 -0.32 28.11
CA HIS A 471 16.16 -0.79 29.48
C HIS A 471 15.20 0.10 30.29
N ASP A 472 15.33 1.43 30.24
CA ASP A 472 14.54 2.34 31.08
C ASP A 472 13.10 2.52 30.53
N VAL A 473 12.94 2.40 29.21
CA VAL A 473 11.67 2.62 28.53
C VAL A 473 10.89 1.30 28.40
N SER A 474 9.64 1.29 28.86
CA SER A 474 8.77 0.10 28.77
C SER A 474 8.53 -0.37 27.33
N TRP A 475 8.39 -1.69 27.14
CA TRP A 475 8.04 -2.26 25.84
C TRP A 475 6.59 -1.96 25.40
N SER A 476 5.72 -1.47 26.29
CA SER A 476 4.41 -0.95 25.93
C SER A 476 4.45 0.39 25.18
N CYS A 477 5.57 1.13 25.23
CA CYS A 477 5.71 2.41 24.56
C CYS A 477 5.79 2.24 23.04
N LYS A 478 4.87 2.87 22.30
CA LYS A 478 4.85 2.79 20.83
C LYS A 478 6.06 3.50 20.20
N GLY A 479 6.51 4.59 20.81
CA GLY A 479 7.67 5.37 20.35
C GLY A 479 8.96 4.57 20.31
N LYS A 480 9.18 3.68 21.30
CA LYS A 480 10.36 2.83 21.47
C LYS A 480 10.71 2.04 20.21
N TYR A 481 9.72 1.46 19.54
CA TYR A 481 9.95 0.65 18.33
C TYR A 481 10.49 1.47 17.16
N GLY A 482 9.98 2.70 16.99
CA GLY A 482 10.42 3.61 15.95
C GLY A 482 11.85 4.11 16.18
N THR A 483 12.17 4.52 17.41
CA THR A 483 13.51 5.03 17.77
C THR A 483 14.56 3.92 17.78
N LEU A 484 14.26 2.73 18.31
CA LEU A 484 15.15 1.57 18.17
C LEU A 484 15.39 1.20 16.70
N SER A 485 14.36 1.21 15.86
CA SER A 485 14.54 0.94 14.41
C SER A 485 15.44 1.96 13.71
N VAL A 486 15.49 3.21 14.19
CA VAL A 486 16.45 4.21 13.71
C VAL A 486 17.86 3.86 14.19
N LEU A 487 18.06 3.61 15.49
CA LEU A 487 19.37 3.28 16.06
C LEU A 487 19.99 2.02 15.42
N VAL A 488 19.18 0.98 15.20
CA VAL A 488 19.57 -0.27 14.52
C VAL A 488 20.12 -0.01 13.11
N ARG A 489 19.57 0.95 12.35
CA ARG A 489 20.04 1.27 10.99
C ARG A 489 21.37 2.01 10.96
N HIS A 490 21.70 2.74 12.02
CA HIS A 490 22.94 3.53 12.10
C HIS A 490 24.07 2.80 12.83
N LEU A 491 23.76 2.06 13.91
CA LEU A 491 24.73 1.33 14.72
C LEU A 491 24.93 -0.12 14.27
N GLY A 492 23.91 -0.71 13.64
CA GLY A 492 23.88 -2.13 13.32
C GLY A 492 23.28 -3.00 14.44
N SER A 493 22.89 -4.21 14.08
CA SER A 493 22.21 -5.17 14.95
C SER A 493 23.18 -5.98 15.81
N ALA A 494 24.40 -6.26 15.33
CA ALA A 494 25.42 -6.96 16.10
C ALA A 494 25.75 -6.22 17.41
N ARG A 495 25.81 -4.88 17.39
CA ARG A 495 26.00 -4.05 18.60
C ARG A 495 24.79 -4.10 19.53
N MET A 496 23.58 -4.03 18.98
CA MET A 496 22.34 -4.16 19.77
C MET A 496 22.26 -5.53 20.47
N LEU A 497 22.65 -6.61 19.79
CA LEU A 497 22.71 -7.97 20.35
C LEU A 497 23.79 -8.15 21.42
N ALA A 498 24.87 -7.37 21.37
CA ALA A 498 25.91 -7.36 22.40
C ALA A 498 25.45 -6.66 23.68
N TRP A 499 24.51 -5.70 23.59
CA TRP A 499 23.93 -5.00 24.73
C TRP A 499 22.68 -5.71 25.30
N ASP A 500 21.78 -6.21 24.46
CA ASP A 500 20.68 -7.10 24.85
C ASP A 500 20.57 -8.30 23.89
N SER A 501 21.13 -9.45 24.30
CA SER A 501 21.02 -10.71 23.57
C SER A 501 19.61 -11.29 23.57
N GLY A 502 18.75 -10.86 24.51
CA GLY A 502 17.35 -11.25 24.65
C GLY A 502 16.38 -10.44 23.78
N ILE A 503 16.83 -9.36 23.11
CA ILE A 503 15.98 -8.41 22.37
C ILE A 503 15.00 -9.09 21.39
N ALA A 504 15.43 -10.18 20.74
CA ALA A 504 14.60 -10.95 19.84
C ALA A 504 13.38 -11.56 20.56
N MET A 505 13.57 -12.14 21.75
CA MET A 505 12.49 -12.68 22.57
C MET A 505 11.63 -11.57 23.20
N HIS A 506 12.25 -10.48 23.66
CA HIS A 506 11.53 -9.32 24.20
C HIS A 506 10.53 -8.75 23.19
N VAL A 507 10.95 -8.54 21.93
CA VAL A 507 10.07 -8.06 20.85
C VAL A 507 8.99 -9.10 20.49
N MET A 508 9.32 -10.40 20.45
CA MET A 508 8.35 -11.46 20.13
C MET A 508 7.27 -11.64 21.20
N GLN A 509 7.55 -11.34 22.48
CA GLN A 509 6.54 -11.34 23.55
C GLN A 509 5.46 -10.28 23.33
N GLN A 510 5.82 -9.10 22.78
CA GLN A 510 4.88 -8.00 22.53
C GLN A 510 3.86 -8.30 21.42
N MET A 511 4.05 -9.38 20.65
CA MET A 511 3.07 -9.89 19.68
C MET A 511 1.77 -10.37 20.33
N GLN A 512 1.70 -10.49 21.67
CA GLN A 512 0.46 -10.76 22.39
C GLN A 512 -0.54 -9.60 22.29
N GLU A 513 -0.07 -8.36 22.19
CA GLU A 513 -0.92 -7.17 22.07
C GLU A 513 -1.15 -6.76 20.61
N HIS A 514 -2.42 -6.71 20.19
CA HIS A 514 -2.80 -6.28 18.84
C HIS A 514 -2.33 -4.85 18.51
N THR A 515 -2.32 -3.96 19.52
CA THR A 515 -1.88 -2.56 19.41
C THR A 515 -0.37 -2.39 19.19
N LEU A 516 0.44 -3.37 19.59
CA LEU A 516 1.90 -3.34 19.48
C LEU A 516 2.45 -4.23 18.36
N ALA A 517 1.72 -5.29 17.99
CA ALA A 517 2.15 -6.28 17.00
C ALA A 517 2.70 -5.69 15.69
N CYS A 518 2.07 -4.63 15.16
CA CYS A 518 2.57 -3.94 13.95
C CYS A 518 3.96 -3.32 14.19
N TYR A 519 4.10 -2.47 15.22
CA TYR A 519 5.36 -1.80 15.56
C TYR A 519 6.46 -2.78 15.96
N ALA A 520 6.12 -3.81 16.73
CA ALA A 520 7.02 -4.89 17.10
C ALA A 520 7.52 -5.66 15.86
N SER A 521 6.64 -5.91 14.87
CA SER A 521 7.04 -6.60 13.62
C SER A 521 7.96 -5.76 12.73
N GLU A 522 7.83 -4.43 12.75
CA GLU A 522 8.71 -3.51 12.03
C GLU A 522 10.11 -3.44 12.67
N LEU A 523 10.20 -3.36 14.00
CA LEU A 523 11.47 -3.43 14.71
C LEU A 523 12.14 -4.79 14.50
N TYR A 524 11.39 -5.89 14.62
CA TYR A 524 11.91 -7.24 14.43
C TYR A 524 12.49 -7.43 13.02
N GLU A 525 11.78 -6.94 12.00
CA GLU A 525 12.29 -6.93 10.62
C GLU A 525 13.52 -6.05 10.43
N CYS A 526 13.56 -4.87 11.05
CA CYS A 526 14.73 -4.01 10.99
C CYS A 526 15.97 -4.72 11.56
N LEU A 527 15.83 -5.34 12.73
CA LEU A 527 16.89 -6.08 13.42
C LEU A 527 17.40 -7.29 12.60
N PHE A 528 16.52 -8.21 12.17
CA PHE A 528 17.01 -9.39 11.47
C PHE A 528 17.58 -9.06 10.08
N ARG A 529 17.08 -8.02 9.39
CA ARG A 529 17.61 -7.58 8.09
C ARG A 529 18.97 -6.90 8.22
N CYS A 530 19.14 -5.99 9.18
CA CYS A 530 20.42 -5.36 9.44
C CYS A 530 21.46 -6.40 9.87
N HIS A 531 21.14 -7.30 10.81
CA HIS A 531 22.05 -8.39 11.18
C HIS A 531 22.43 -9.27 9.97
N MET A 532 21.50 -9.55 9.06
CA MET A 532 21.80 -10.35 7.86
C MET A 532 22.71 -9.61 6.87
N ALA A 533 22.64 -8.28 6.81
CA ALA A 533 23.51 -7.45 5.96
C ALA A 533 24.91 -7.25 6.57
N GLU A 534 25.05 -7.36 7.89
CA GLU A 534 26.31 -7.30 8.64
C GLU A 534 27.10 -8.62 8.59
N LEU A 535 26.45 -9.74 8.25
CA LEU A 535 27.05 -11.06 8.28
C LEU A 535 27.57 -11.53 6.92
N ASP A 536 28.78 -12.08 6.93
CA ASP A 536 29.34 -12.81 5.78
C ASP A 536 28.46 -13.98 5.34
N GLN A 537 28.56 -14.36 4.06
CA GLN A 537 27.85 -15.52 3.48
C GLN A 537 28.34 -16.89 4.01
N SER A 538 29.12 -16.92 5.08
CA SER A 538 29.62 -18.14 5.72
C SER A 538 28.48 -18.99 6.31
N GLU A 539 28.67 -20.30 6.41
CA GLU A 539 27.65 -21.18 6.99
C GLU A 539 27.51 -21.04 8.50
N SER A 540 28.58 -20.73 9.23
CA SER A 540 28.51 -20.42 10.66
C SER A 540 27.69 -19.16 10.91
N SER A 541 27.93 -18.08 10.17
CA SER A 541 27.15 -16.83 10.27
C SER A 541 25.65 -17.05 10.02
N LYS A 542 25.29 -17.86 9.00
CA LYS A 542 23.89 -18.21 8.72
C LYS A 542 23.25 -19.06 9.82
N VAL A 543 24.02 -19.91 10.52
CA VAL A 543 23.51 -20.66 11.69
C VAL A 543 23.31 -19.72 12.87
N THR A 544 24.25 -18.83 13.18
CA THR A 544 24.09 -17.82 14.25
C THR A 544 22.87 -16.93 14.00
N TRP A 545 22.68 -16.45 12.76
CA TRP A 545 21.49 -15.68 12.38
C TRP A 545 20.19 -16.47 12.57
N PHE A 546 20.18 -17.75 12.17
CA PHE A 546 19.02 -18.63 12.34
C PHE A 546 18.67 -18.84 13.82
N THR A 547 19.67 -19.12 14.66
CA THR A 547 19.47 -19.27 16.11
C THR A 547 18.94 -18.00 16.74
N GLN A 548 19.44 -16.82 16.34
CA GLN A 548 19.03 -15.55 16.95
C GLN A 548 17.65 -15.05 16.50
N TRP A 549 17.27 -15.25 15.22
CA TRP A 549 16.08 -14.61 14.62
C TRP A 549 15.00 -15.57 14.15
N VAL A 550 15.27 -16.87 14.06
CA VAL A 550 14.28 -17.87 13.65
C VAL A 550 13.81 -18.70 14.84
N VAL A 551 14.71 -19.15 15.72
CA VAL A 551 14.33 -19.96 16.90
C VAL A 551 13.30 -19.24 17.80
N PRO A 552 13.44 -17.94 18.16
CA PRO A 552 12.40 -17.20 18.91
C PRO A 552 11.00 -17.23 18.28
N VAL A 553 10.94 -17.19 16.94
CA VAL A 553 9.69 -17.28 16.19
C VAL A 553 9.12 -18.69 16.23
N LEU A 554 9.96 -19.72 16.08
CA LEU A 554 9.54 -21.12 16.18
C LEU A 554 9.06 -21.47 17.60
N GLU A 555 9.75 -21.01 18.65
CA GLU A 555 9.31 -21.15 20.03
C GLU A 555 7.94 -20.50 20.24
N THR A 556 7.74 -19.28 19.73
CA THR A 556 6.45 -18.57 19.78
C THR A 556 5.34 -19.33 19.06
N LEU A 557 5.62 -19.95 17.91
CA LEU A 557 4.65 -20.79 17.18
C LEU A 557 4.33 -22.11 17.91
N CYS A 558 5.29 -22.67 18.64
CA CYS A 558 5.16 -23.92 19.42
C CYS A 558 4.48 -23.75 20.80
N GLN A 559 4.35 -22.52 21.31
CA GLN A 559 3.63 -22.20 22.56
C GLN A 559 2.12 -22.46 22.45
N LYS A 560 1.33 -22.16 23.50
CA LYS A 560 -0.15 -22.33 23.50
C LYS A 560 -0.95 -21.03 23.26
N SER A 561 -0.29 -19.88 23.11
CA SER A 561 -0.98 -18.58 22.95
C SER A 561 -1.50 -18.37 21.52
N ASN A 562 -2.80 -18.52 21.30
CA ASN A 562 -3.42 -18.40 19.98
C ASN A 562 -3.26 -17.01 19.35
N LEU A 563 -3.32 -15.94 20.16
CA LEU A 563 -3.23 -14.56 19.65
C LEU A 563 -1.80 -14.21 19.20
N GLN A 564 -0.80 -14.60 20.00
CA GLN A 564 0.62 -14.39 19.67
C GLN A 564 1.02 -15.15 18.41
N LYS A 565 0.54 -16.40 18.27
CA LYS A 565 0.70 -17.18 17.03
C LYS A 565 0.12 -16.42 15.83
N LYS A 566 -1.14 -15.99 15.92
CA LYS A 566 -1.82 -15.30 14.81
C LYS A 566 -1.00 -14.10 14.31
N HIS A 567 -0.62 -13.19 15.21
CA HIS A 567 0.17 -12.00 14.84
C HIS A 567 1.56 -12.36 14.29
N THR A 568 2.20 -13.41 14.83
CA THR A 568 3.48 -13.91 14.33
C THR A 568 3.37 -14.43 12.89
N ILE A 569 2.32 -15.20 12.57
CA ILE A 569 2.05 -15.76 11.23
C ILE A 569 1.68 -14.64 10.23
N GLU A 570 0.93 -13.66 10.70
CA GLU A 570 0.39 -12.56 9.90
C GLU A 570 1.48 -11.54 9.53
N TYR A 571 2.23 -11.06 10.53
CA TYR A 571 3.18 -9.95 10.38
C TYR A 571 4.65 -10.36 10.25
N VAL A 572 5.15 -11.33 11.04
CA VAL A 572 6.60 -11.62 11.17
C VAL A 572 7.07 -12.72 10.21
N LEU A 573 6.40 -13.88 10.24
CA LEU A 573 6.71 -15.04 9.40
C LEU A 573 6.82 -14.74 7.89
N PRO A 574 5.95 -13.91 7.26
CA PRO A 574 6.06 -13.64 5.83
C PRO A 574 7.21 -12.68 5.49
N ARG A 575 7.72 -11.92 6.46
CA ARG A 575 8.91 -11.08 6.31
C ARG A 575 10.17 -11.96 6.40
N LEU A 576 10.26 -12.83 7.40
CA LEU A 576 11.35 -13.81 7.57
C LEU A 576 11.51 -14.76 6.38
N LEU A 577 10.40 -15.35 5.90
CA LEU A 577 10.44 -16.29 4.77
C LEU A 577 11.00 -15.65 3.49
N LYS A 578 10.81 -14.34 3.29
CA LYS A 578 11.32 -13.62 2.11
C LYS A 578 12.80 -13.25 2.18
N CYS A 579 13.46 -13.40 3.34
CA CYS A 579 14.81 -12.86 3.54
C CYS A 579 15.96 -13.77 3.11
N GLY A 580 15.74 -15.04 2.78
CA GLY A 580 16.84 -15.90 2.31
C GLY A 580 16.37 -17.10 1.49
N GLU A 581 17.11 -17.43 0.45
CA GLU A 581 16.76 -18.49 -0.52
C GLU A 581 16.60 -19.88 0.10
N ASN A 582 17.21 -20.12 1.29
CA ASN A 582 17.16 -21.40 2.01
C ASN A 582 16.50 -21.30 3.40
N THR A 583 15.96 -20.15 3.81
CA THR A 583 15.40 -19.95 5.17
C THR A 583 14.22 -20.89 5.43
N LEU A 584 13.35 -21.07 4.43
CA LEU A 584 12.23 -22.03 4.48
C LEU A 584 12.69 -23.47 4.73
N HIS A 585 13.72 -23.93 4.02
CA HIS A 585 14.25 -25.29 4.16
C HIS A 585 14.88 -25.51 5.55
N ARG A 586 15.58 -24.50 6.11
CA ARG A 586 16.14 -24.57 7.47
C ARG A 586 15.04 -24.62 8.54
N ILE A 587 13.99 -23.79 8.40
CA ILE A 587 12.81 -23.82 9.28
C ILE A 587 12.17 -25.22 9.28
N ILE A 588 11.91 -25.78 8.10
CA ILE A 588 11.26 -27.09 7.97
C ILE A 588 12.15 -28.20 8.52
N SER A 589 13.45 -28.20 8.20
CA SER A 589 14.40 -29.20 8.73
C SER A 589 14.44 -29.18 10.27
N HIS A 590 14.52 -27.99 10.87
CA HIS A 590 14.54 -27.85 12.33
C HIS A 590 13.22 -28.27 12.98
N LEU A 591 12.07 -27.87 12.44
CA LEU A 591 10.76 -28.29 12.96
C LEU A 591 10.53 -29.80 12.80
N THR A 592 10.94 -30.40 11.68
CA THR A 592 10.88 -31.85 11.48
C THR A 592 11.77 -32.61 12.47
N GLN A 593 12.97 -32.09 12.77
CA GLN A 593 13.82 -32.66 13.83
C GLN A 593 13.17 -32.58 15.21
N LEU A 594 12.50 -31.47 15.53
CA LEU A 594 11.76 -31.31 16.79
C LEU A 594 10.57 -32.28 16.89
N VAL A 595 9.74 -32.37 15.85
CA VAL A 595 8.60 -33.31 15.79
C VAL A 595 9.07 -34.76 15.98
N ASN A 596 10.19 -35.14 15.35
CA ASN A 596 10.75 -36.49 15.42
C ASN A 596 11.46 -36.82 16.76
N SER A 597 11.75 -35.84 17.61
CA SER A 597 12.48 -36.02 18.89
C SER A 597 11.60 -35.82 20.13
N ALA A 598 10.31 -35.55 19.95
CA ALA A 598 9.40 -35.23 21.05
C ALA A 598 8.77 -36.47 21.71
N ASP A 599 9.44 -37.03 22.73
CA ASP A 599 8.96 -38.14 23.59
C ASP A 599 7.70 -37.84 24.44
N LYS A 600 6.93 -36.80 24.12
CA LYS A 600 5.67 -36.44 24.80
C LYS A 600 4.61 -36.02 23.78
N GLN A 601 3.49 -36.75 23.76
CA GLN A 601 2.38 -36.56 22.80
C GLN A 601 1.95 -35.09 22.65
N THR A 602 1.81 -34.37 23.77
CA THR A 602 1.30 -32.98 23.77
C THR A 602 2.27 -31.91 23.24
N SER A 603 3.57 -32.19 23.15
CA SER A 603 4.55 -31.26 22.55
C SER A 603 4.77 -31.54 21.07
N SER A 604 4.64 -32.81 20.65
CA SER A 604 4.70 -33.17 19.23
C SER A 604 3.55 -32.51 18.45
N GLU A 605 2.34 -32.50 18.99
CA GLU A 605 1.16 -31.86 18.36
C GLU A 605 1.35 -30.34 18.12
N THR A 606 1.95 -29.59 19.05
CA THR A 606 2.15 -28.14 18.87
C THR A 606 3.30 -27.82 17.92
N GLN A 607 4.35 -28.63 17.88
CA GLN A 607 5.43 -28.54 16.90
C GLN A 607 4.95 -28.89 15.49
N LEU A 608 4.10 -29.91 15.36
CA LEU A 608 3.45 -30.29 14.11
C LEU A 608 2.53 -29.15 13.62
N GLY A 609 1.75 -28.54 14.52
CA GLY A 609 0.98 -27.33 14.21
C GLY A 609 1.85 -26.18 13.69
N ALA A 610 2.98 -25.90 14.34
CA ALA A 610 3.93 -24.87 13.89
C ALA A 610 4.49 -25.16 12.48
N LEU A 611 4.82 -26.43 12.19
CA LEU A 611 5.28 -26.88 10.87
C LEU A 611 4.21 -26.65 9.79
N ILE A 612 2.97 -27.06 10.04
CA ILE A 612 1.84 -26.86 9.12
C ILE A 612 1.60 -25.37 8.86
N LEU A 613 1.63 -24.52 9.89
CA LEU A 613 1.46 -23.07 9.76
C LEU A 613 2.56 -22.43 8.89
N CYS A 614 3.82 -22.85 9.09
CA CYS A 614 4.95 -22.45 8.24
C CYS A 614 4.75 -22.86 6.77
N LEU A 615 4.36 -24.12 6.53
CA LEU A 615 4.07 -24.62 5.18
C LEU A 615 2.89 -23.88 4.53
N ARG A 616 1.81 -23.63 5.29
CA ARG A 616 0.61 -22.92 4.79
C ARG A 616 0.97 -21.50 4.38
N ARG A 617 1.76 -20.78 5.19
CA ARG A 617 2.22 -19.42 4.85
C ARG A 617 3.18 -19.41 3.66
N ALA A 618 4.10 -20.37 3.56
CA ALA A 618 4.99 -20.53 2.41
C ALA A 618 4.23 -20.82 1.10
N ARG A 619 3.18 -21.64 1.16
CA ARG A 619 2.29 -21.92 0.01
C ARG A 619 1.50 -20.70 -0.44
N ALA A 620 0.93 -19.94 0.50
CA ALA A 620 0.24 -18.68 0.20
C ALA A 620 1.17 -17.63 -0.44
N LEU A 621 2.47 -17.66 -0.13
CA LEU A 621 3.50 -16.83 -0.75
C LEU A 621 4.03 -17.35 -2.10
N GLY A 622 3.61 -18.54 -2.55
CA GLY A 622 4.08 -19.17 -3.79
C GLY A 622 5.51 -19.73 -3.71
N MET A 623 6.02 -19.99 -2.50
CA MET A 623 7.41 -20.43 -2.30
C MET A 623 7.60 -21.95 -2.46
N LEU A 624 6.53 -22.74 -2.36
CA LEU A 624 6.58 -24.18 -2.54
C LEU A 624 6.64 -24.54 -4.02
N LYS A 625 7.84 -24.84 -4.53
CA LYS A 625 8.04 -25.37 -5.89
C LYS A 625 8.11 -26.89 -5.83
N LYS A 626 7.32 -27.60 -6.66
CA LYS A 626 7.58 -29.03 -6.89
C LYS A 626 8.92 -29.15 -7.61
N GLY A 627 9.75 -30.10 -7.18
CA GLY A 627 11.06 -30.35 -7.78
C GLY A 627 10.94 -30.78 -9.23
N GLY A 628 10.98 -29.82 -10.16
CA GLY A 628 11.29 -30.10 -11.55
C GLY A 628 12.73 -30.61 -11.64
N SER A 629 12.97 -31.59 -12.51
CA SER A 629 14.21 -32.36 -12.62
C SER A 629 15.45 -31.50 -12.94
N SER A 630 16.01 -30.82 -11.93
CA SER A 630 17.21 -29.98 -12.10
C SER A 630 17.96 -29.70 -10.78
N MET A 631 18.03 -30.68 -9.86
CA MET A 631 19.01 -30.61 -8.75
C MET A 631 19.40 -31.96 -8.11
N ALA A 632 19.20 -33.08 -8.81
CA ALA A 632 19.61 -34.42 -8.36
C ALA A 632 20.98 -34.84 -8.95
N VAL A 633 21.96 -33.93 -8.97
CA VAL A 633 23.37 -34.23 -9.33
C VAL A 633 24.33 -33.47 -8.41
N ALA A 634 24.26 -33.76 -7.12
CA ALA A 634 25.33 -33.52 -6.15
C ALA A 634 25.12 -34.43 -4.93
N LEU A 635 26.21 -34.85 -4.28
CA LEU A 635 26.23 -35.57 -2.99
C LEU A 635 25.71 -37.03 -2.99
N MET A 636 26.44 -37.91 -3.67
CA MET A 636 26.66 -39.30 -3.24
C MET A 636 28.14 -39.66 -3.48
N PRO A 637 28.93 -40.10 -2.48
CA PRO A 637 30.31 -40.51 -2.70
C PRO A 637 30.39 -41.79 -3.55
N ARG A 638 31.20 -41.78 -4.61
CA ARG A 638 31.48 -42.99 -5.40
C ARG A 638 32.33 -43.96 -4.59
N GLN A 639 31.78 -45.12 -4.21
CA GLN A 639 32.59 -46.31 -3.95
C GLN A 639 32.01 -47.57 -4.60
N GLN A 640 32.88 -48.19 -5.41
CA GLN A 640 33.01 -49.62 -5.73
C GLN A 640 31.98 -50.27 -6.68
N ASN A 641 32.44 -50.42 -7.92
CA ASN A 641 32.12 -51.56 -8.77
C ASN A 641 32.60 -52.87 -8.11
N ALA A 642 31.76 -53.92 -8.08
CA ALA A 642 32.22 -55.30 -8.10
C ALA A 642 31.14 -56.28 -8.63
N ILE A 643 31.38 -56.78 -9.85
CA ILE A 643 31.19 -58.18 -10.29
C ILE A 643 29.86 -58.87 -9.90
N LYS A 644 28.96 -59.04 -10.89
CA LYS A 644 28.08 -60.23 -10.97
C LYS A 644 28.28 -60.92 -12.32
N LYS A 645 28.62 -62.20 -12.27
CA LYS A 645 28.76 -63.12 -13.41
C LYS A 645 28.27 -64.50 -12.95
N HIS A 646 27.37 -65.12 -13.70
CA HIS A 646 26.77 -66.45 -13.42
C HIS A 646 25.89 -66.50 -12.13
N THR A 647 24.92 -67.41 -11.97
CA THR A 647 24.53 -68.58 -12.79
C THR A 647 23.01 -68.83 -12.74
N GLU A 648 22.55 -69.77 -13.54
CA GLU A 648 21.18 -70.28 -13.70
C GLU A 648 20.61 -71.10 -12.52
N ILE A 649 19.27 -71.20 -12.51
CA ILE A 649 18.42 -72.37 -12.20
C ILE A 649 18.77 -73.22 -10.96
N THR A 650 17.83 -73.31 -10.01
CA THR A 650 17.25 -74.61 -9.58
C THR A 650 15.96 -74.46 -8.76
N SER A 651 15.04 -75.40 -8.98
CA SER A 651 13.78 -75.57 -8.27
C SER A 651 13.91 -76.55 -7.10
N THR A 652 13.06 -76.47 -6.08
CA THR A 652 12.60 -77.64 -5.29
C THR A 652 11.25 -77.37 -4.61
N ASN A 653 10.36 -78.36 -4.65
CA ASN A 653 9.06 -78.37 -3.97
C ASN A 653 9.21 -78.86 -2.52
N MET A 654 8.21 -78.57 -1.66
CA MET A 654 7.65 -79.56 -0.73
C MET A 654 6.14 -79.32 -0.53
N GLU A 655 5.39 -80.42 -0.41
CA GLU A 655 3.94 -80.50 -0.15
C GLU A 655 3.69 -80.33 1.38
N GLY A 656 2.63 -79.66 1.85
CA GLY A 656 1.29 -80.21 2.12
C GLY A 656 1.17 -80.84 3.53
N PRO A 657 -0.01 -81.24 4.05
CA PRO A 657 -1.39 -80.78 3.84
C PRO A 657 -2.11 -80.47 5.20
N GLY A 658 -3.42 -80.20 5.22
CA GLY A 658 -4.19 -80.16 6.48
C GLY A 658 -5.59 -79.51 6.43
N THR A 659 -6.60 -80.26 5.95
CA THR A 659 -8.03 -79.93 6.08
C THR A 659 -8.62 -80.44 7.41
N LEU A 660 -9.70 -79.82 7.90
CA LEU A 660 -10.77 -80.50 8.67
C LEU A 660 -12.04 -79.62 8.79
N ASP A 661 -13.17 -80.18 8.38
CA ASP A 661 -14.54 -79.66 8.51
C ASP A 661 -15.16 -79.96 9.90
N LEU A 662 -16.33 -79.34 10.16
CA LEU A 662 -17.57 -79.85 10.83
C LEU A 662 -18.48 -78.61 11.07
N GLN A 663 -19.73 -78.48 10.55
CA GLN A 663 -20.99 -79.19 10.91
C GLN A 663 -21.26 -79.16 12.44
N THR A 664 -22.44 -78.87 13.01
CA THR A 664 -23.83 -78.58 12.57
C THR A 664 -24.56 -77.84 13.75
N ASP A 665 -25.86 -77.47 13.81
CA ASP A 665 -27.09 -77.83 13.06
C ASP A 665 -28.22 -76.75 13.15
N GLU A 666 -29.38 -77.02 12.54
CA GLU A 666 -30.65 -76.26 12.45
C GLU A 666 -31.54 -76.19 13.72
N THR A 667 -32.54 -75.27 13.75
CA THR A 667 -33.98 -75.61 13.99
C THR A 667 -34.96 -74.41 13.82
N VAL A 668 -35.88 -74.51 12.84
CA VAL A 668 -37.36 -74.27 12.86
C VAL A 668 -37.95 -72.97 13.47
N GLU A 669 -39.02 -72.32 12.95
CA GLU A 669 -39.66 -72.15 11.62
C GLU A 669 -40.82 -71.12 11.77
N ALA A 670 -41.18 -70.40 10.70
CA ALA A 670 -42.46 -69.70 10.41
C ALA A 670 -43.13 -68.72 11.42
N ILE A 671 -43.45 -67.51 10.91
CA ILE A 671 -44.84 -67.10 10.56
C ILE A 671 -44.81 -65.88 9.61
N SER A 672 -45.44 -66.03 8.43
CA SER A 672 -45.86 -65.02 7.41
C SER A 672 -44.92 -63.83 7.11
N ASN A 673 -44.25 -63.73 5.96
CA ASN A 673 -44.79 -63.52 4.58
C ASN A 673 -45.89 -62.44 4.48
N GLU A 674 -45.56 -61.26 3.96
CA GLU A 674 -45.85 -60.86 2.57
C GLU A 674 -45.16 -59.52 2.20
N THR A 675 -44.88 -59.35 0.91
CA THR A 675 -44.27 -58.18 0.20
C THR A 675 -42.74 -58.10 0.05
N GLU A 676 -42.14 -59.12 -0.58
CA GLU A 676 -41.01 -58.85 -1.50
C GLU A 676 -41.54 -58.44 -2.88
N SER A 677 -41.17 -57.24 -3.34
CA SER A 677 -41.13 -56.91 -4.78
C SER A 677 -40.29 -55.65 -4.99
N CYS A 678 -39.33 -55.72 -5.92
CA CYS A 678 -38.53 -54.60 -6.43
C CYS A 678 -37.34 -54.07 -5.58
N CYS A 679 -36.40 -54.95 -5.22
CA CYS A 679 -34.99 -54.56 -5.00
C CYS A 679 -34.07 -55.38 -5.91
N ASN A 680 -33.32 -54.70 -6.80
CA ASN A 680 -32.48 -55.34 -7.80
C ASN A 680 -31.10 -55.71 -7.21
N VAL A 681 -31.01 -56.91 -6.62
CA VAL A 681 -29.88 -57.40 -5.80
C VAL A 681 -28.52 -57.38 -6.53
N ASP A 682 -28.51 -57.45 -7.86
CA ASP A 682 -27.29 -57.51 -8.66
C ASP A 682 -26.55 -56.16 -8.76
N ALA A 683 -27.27 -55.03 -8.63
CA ALA A 683 -26.64 -53.71 -8.63
C ALA A 683 -25.74 -53.51 -7.41
N PHE A 684 -26.22 -53.88 -6.21
CA PHE A 684 -25.51 -53.71 -4.94
C PHE A 684 -24.20 -54.51 -4.91
N LYS A 685 -24.22 -55.77 -5.39
CA LYS A 685 -23.02 -56.60 -5.50
C LYS A 685 -21.96 -55.98 -6.41
N SER A 686 -22.36 -55.34 -7.51
CA SER A 686 -21.43 -54.71 -8.45
C SER A 686 -20.72 -53.46 -7.91
N VAL A 687 -21.33 -52.76 -6.95
CA VAL A 687 -20.76 -51.57 -6.30
C VAL A 687 -19.81 -51.98 -5.18
N SER A 688 -20.24 -52.86 -4.26
CA SER A 688 -19.37 -53.33 -3.17
C SER A 688 -18.17 -54.14 -3.68
N GLN A 689 -18.28 -54.83 -4.82
CA GLN A 689 -17.11 -55.45 -5.46
C GLN A 689 -16.12 -54.43 -6.05
N LYS A 690 -16.58 -53.27 -6.52
CA LYS A 690 -15.70 -52.17 -6.96
C LYS A 690 -15.06 -51.43 -5.79
N GLU A 691 -15.79 -51.22 -4.69
CA GLU A 691 -15.21 -50.67 -3.47
C GLU A 691 -14.16 -51.61 -2.87
N ASN A 692 -14.44 -52.90 -2.75
CA ASN A 692 -13.47 -53.87 -2.23
C ASN A 692 -12.25 -54.04 -3.16
N ALA A 693 -12.43 -53.97 -4.49
CA ALA A 693 -11.30 -53.92 -5.43
C ALA A 693 -10.44 -52.65 -5.24
N MET A 694 -11.07 -51.48 -5.08
CA MET A 694 -10.37 -50.21 -4.85
C MET A 694 -9.68 -50.16 -3.47
N ILE A 695 -10.23 -50.83 -2.46
CA ILE A 695 -9.60 -51.04 -1.15
C ILE A 695 -8.40 -51.99 -1.27
N SER A 696 -8.49 -53.05 -2.08
CA SER A 696 -7.34 -53.95 -2.31
C SER A 696 -6.17 -53.27 -3.04
N GLU A 697 -6.43 -52.30 -3.93
CA GLU A 697 -5.37 -51.45 -4.50
C GLU A 697 -4.70 -50.57 -3.42
N ILE A 698 -5.47 -50.03 -2.46
CA ILE A 698 -4.97 -49.23 -1.34
C ILE A 698 -4.06 -50.05 -0.40
N GLU A 699 -4.33 -51.35 -0.22
CA GLU A 699 -3.51 -52.23 0.63
C GLU A 699 -2.26 -52.75 -0.10
N SER A 700 -2.32 -52.95 -1.42
CA SER A 700 -1.21 -53.52 -2.20
C SER A 700 0.02 -52.61 -2.35
N ASP A 701 -0.14 -51.28 -2.26
CA ASP A 701 0.95 -50.30 -2.44
C ASP A 701 1.83 -50.16 -1.18
N ASN A 702 1.45 -50.75 -0.04
CA ASN A 702 2.23 -50.73 1.21
C ASN A 702 3.53 -51.57 1.16
N SER A 703 3.84 -52.26 0.06
CA SER A 703 4.95 -53.22 -0.02
C SER A 703 6.26 -52.68 -0.62
N LYS A 704 6.39 -51.38 -0.90
CA LYS A 704 7.67 -50.74 -1.30
C LYS A 704 7.90 -49.43 -0.55
N GLY A 705 8.75 -49.49 0.47
CA GLY A 705 9.07 -48.36 1.34
C GLY A 705 10.01 -47.33 0.72
N ASP A 706 9.53 -46.57 -0.26
CA ASP A 706 10.05 -45.22 -0.54
C ASP A 706 9.14 -44.20 0.17
N CYS A 707 9.69 -43.48 1.15
CA CYS A 707 8.91 -42.54 1.96
C CYS A 707 8.55 -41.30 1.13
N GLU A 708 7.33 -41.24 0.56
CA GLU A 708 6.89 -40.15 -0.32
C GLU A 708 7.05 -38.79 0.37
N VAL A 709 7.87 -37.90 -0.21
CA VAL A 709 8.17 -36.57 0.34
C VAL A 709 7.36 -35.49 -0.38
N TRP A 710 6.40 -34.91 0.31
CA TRP A 710 5.56 -33.82 -0.17
C TRP A 710 6.41 -32.57 -0.44
N TYR A 711 6.43 -32.14 -1.71
CA TYR A 711 7.26 -31.04 -2.24
C TYR A 711 8.78 -31.18 -1.94
N GLY A 712 9.26 -32.38 -1.59
CA GLY A 712 10.66 -32.59 -1.17
C GLY A 712 11.02 -31.98 0.19
N LEU A 713 10.03 -31.65 1.02
CA LEU A 713 10.20 -30.92 2.29
C LEU A 713 9.75 -31.69 3.54
N VAL A 714 8.62 -32.40 3.48
CA VAL A 714 8.06 -33.17 4.60
C VAL A 714 7.49 -34.50 4.10
N THR A 715 7.41 -35.52 4.94
CA THR A 715 6.83 -36.81 4.51
C THR A 715 5.31 -36.72 4.40
N VAL A 716 4.71 -37.52 3.51
CA VAL A 716 3.24 -37.64 3.42
C VAL A 716 2.65 -38.18 4.75
N GLN A 717 3.41 -38.96 5.53
CA GLN A 717 2.97 -39.44 6.83
C GLN A 717 2.75 -38.29 7.83
N MET A 718 3.68 -37.32 7.92
CA MET A 718 3.51 -36.16 8.81
C MET A 718 2.25 -35.34 8.47
N LEU A 719 1.86 -35.29 7.19
CA LEU A 719 0.60 -34.66 6.78
C LEU A 719 -0.62 -35.49 7.20
N LYS A 720 -0.58 -36.83 7.10
CA LYS A 720 -1.64 -37.70 7.64
C LYS A 720 -1.79 -37.51 9.16
N ASP A 721 -0.69 -37.54 9.89
CA ASP A 721 -0.66 -37.35 11.35
C ASP A 721 -1.26 -36.00 11.75
N ALA A 722 -0.99 -34.94 10.98
CA ALA A 722 -1.56 -33.61 11.21
C ALA A 722 -3.06 -33.52 10.88
N LEU A 723 -3.55 -34.28 9.89
CA LEU A 723 -4.98 -34.36 9.54
C LEU A 723 -5.81 -35.13 10.57
N VAL A 724 -5.20 -36.03 11.36
CA VAL A 724 -5.86 -36.77 12.46
C VAL A 724 -5.45 -36.28 13.86
N CYS A 725 -4.70 -35.17 13.93
CA CYS A 725 -4.24 -34.55 15.18
C CYS A 725 -5.42 -34.25 16.14
N ARG A 726 -5.21 -34.35 17.46
CA ARG A 726 -6.24 -34.05 18.46
C ARG A 726 -6.69 -32.57 18.41
N ASP A 727 -5.75 -31.66 18.15
CA ASP A 727 -6.02 -30.23 18.00
C ASP A 727 -6.79 -29.96 16.69
N GLU A 728 -8.03 -29.50 16.83
CA GLU A 728 -8.91 -29.19 15.70
C GLU A 728 -8.39 -28.06 14.81
N GLN A 729 -7.60 -27.14 15.38
CA GLN A 729 -7.01 -26.04 14.62
C GLN A 729 -5.87 -26.55 13.72
N VAL A 730 -5.03 -27.47 14.22
CA VAL A 730 -3.99 -28.12 13.40
C VAL A 730 -4.61 -28.94 12.26
N ARG A 731 -5.72 -29.65 12.54
CA ARG A 731 -6.54 -30.33 11.53
C ARG A 731 -7.03 -29.36 10.44
N LEU A 732 -7.64 -28.23 10.80
CA LEU A 732 -8.09 -27.21 9.84
C LEU A 732 -6.95 -26.55 9.07
N ASP A 733 -5.84 -26.22 9.73
CA ASP A 733 -4.68 -25.59 9.09
C ASP A 733 -4.02 -26.52 8.07
N THR A 734 -4.04 -27.84 8.34
CA THR A 734 -3.55 -28.85 7.39
C THR A 734 -4.49 -29.02 6.21
N PHE A 735 -5.81 -29.04 6.44
CA PHE A 735 -6.79 -29.02 5.35
C PHE A 735 -6.66 -27.75 4.50
N ALA A 736 -6.45 -26.59 5.14
CA ALA A 736 -6.24 -25.32 4.45
C ALA A 736 -4.94 -25.30 3.63
N LEU A 737 -3.84 -25.88 4.14
CA LEU A 737 -2.59 -26.08 3.40
C LEU A 737 -2.81 -26.85 2.10
N LEU A 738 -3.65 -27.88 2.11
CA LEU A 738 -3.95 -28.66 0.91
C LEU A 738 -4.85 -27.87 -0.08
N CYS A 739 -5.88 -27.19 0.44
CA CYS A 739 -6.85 -26.47 -0.38
C CYS A 739 -6.30 -25.17 -1.00
N GLU A 740 -5.70 -24.30 -0.19
CA GLU A 740 -5.29 -22.94 -0.57
C GLU A 740 -4.03 -22.95 -1.46
N ASN A 741 -3.94 -22.02 -2.41
CA ASN A 741 -2.73 -21.80 -3.23
C ASN A 741 -2.72 -20.34 -3.73
N GLN A 742 -1.54 -19.78 -4.01
CA GLN A 742 -1.36 -18.44 -4.58
C GLN A 742 -2.02 -18.30 -5.96
N LYS A 743 -2.09 -19.39 -6.74
CA LYS A 743 -2.77 -19.45 -8.03
C LYS A 743 -3.88 -20.49 -7.98
N THR A 744 -5.13 -20.05 -8.02
CA THR A 744 -6.32 -20.91 -8.06
C THR A 744 -6.44 -21.71 -9.36
N SER A 745 -5.77 -21.29 -10.43
CA SER A 745 -5.61 -22.08 -11.65
C SER A 745 -4.56 -23.21 -11.55
N GLU A 746 -3.81 -23.33 -10.45
CA GLU A 746 -2.82 -24.40 -10.27
C GLU A 746 -3.48 -25.71 -9.82
N VAL A 747 -3.20 -26.76 -10.59
CA VAL A 747 -3.74 -28.12 -10.44
C VAL A 747 -3.55 -28.66 -9.02
N VAL A 748 -4.60 -29.27 -8.46
CA VAL A 748 -4.56 -30.08 -7.24
C VAL A 748 -4.11 -31.48 -7.65
N VAL A 749 -3.05 -32.00 -7.03
CA VAL A 749 -2.44 -33.27 -7.47
C VAL A 749 -3.01 -34.46 -6.69
N MET A 750 -3.00 -35.65 -7.30
CA MET A 750 -3.62 -36.86 -6.75
C MET A 750 -3.25 -37.17 -5.29
N SER A 751 -1.99 -36.98 -4.87
CA SER A 751 -1.60 -37.18 -3.47
C SER A 751 -2.24 -36.17 -2.51
N GLU A 752 -2.50 -34.94 -2.95
CA GLU A 752 -3.27 -33.95 -2.18
C GLU A 752 -4.76 -34.35 -2.11
N LEU A 753 -5.35 -34.84 -3.21
CA LEU A 753 -6.74 -35.34 -3.23
C LEU A 753 -6.93 -36.56 -2.32
N ARG A 754 -5.96 -37.48 -2.25
CA ARG A 754 -5.96 -38.63 -1.33
C ARG A 754 -5.94 -38.18 0.13
N LEU A 755 -5.08 -37.22 0.48
CA LEU A 755 -5.01 -36.64 1.83
C LEU A 755 -6.31 -35.93 2.23
N ILE A 756 -6.91 -35.16 1.30
CA ILE A 756 -8.21 -34.54 1.49
C ILE A 756 -9.31 -35.61 1.68
N ARG A 757 -9.27 -36.71 0.92
CA ARG A 757 -10.23 -37.83 1.03
C ARG A 757 -10.20 -38.50 2.41
N SER A 758 -9.04 -38.61 3.05
CA SER A 758 -8.94 -39.10 4.44
C SER A 758 -9.44 -38.10 5.49
N PHE A 759 -9.41 -36.78 5.21
CA PHE A 759 -9.79 -35.76 6.19
C PHE A 759 -11.30 -35.54 6.32
N ILE A 760 -11.99 -35.50 5.18
CA ILE A 760 -13.36 -34.99 5.10
C ILE A 760 -14.37 -35.83 5.92
N PRO A 761 -14.42 -37.19 5.81
CA PRO A 761 -15.42 -37.99 6.51
C PRO A 761 -15.34 -37.85 8.04
N ASP A 762 -14.13 -37.95 8.59
CA ASP A 762 -13.86 -37.91 10.03
C ASP A 762 -14.26 -36.58 10.68
N ASN A 763 -14.38 -35.51 9.89
CA ASN A 763 -14.65 -34.16 10.39
C ASN A 763 -16.08 -33.65 10.08
N PHE A 764 -16.94 -34.43 9.39
CA PHE A 764 -18.34 -34.04 9.18
C PHE A 764 -19.10 -33.86 10.50
N ASN A 765 -18.90 -34.76 11.47
CA ASN A 765 -19.59 -34.76 12.76
C ASN A 765 -18.94 -33.83 13.81
N ASN A 766 -18.11 -32.87 13.40
CA ASN A 766 -17.40 -32.01 14.34
C ASN A 766 -18.36 -31.06 15.07
N GLN A 767 -18.38 -31.13 16.40
CA GLN A 767 -19.36 -30.43 17.24
C GLN A 767 -19.09 -28.91 17.39
N ASN A 768 -17.87 -28.45 17.10
CA ASN A 768 -17.48 -27.04 17.21
C ASN A 768 -18.04 -26.19 16.04
N PRO A 769 -18.94 -25.21 16.28
CA PRO A 769 -19.53 -24.40 15.21
C PRO A 769 -18.51 -23.57 14.42
N ALA A 770 -17.49 -23.04 15.10
CA ALA A 770 -16.43 -22.25 14.45
C ALA A 770 -15.55 -23.13 13.56
N PHE A 771 -15.32 -24.40 13.94
CA PHE A 771 -14.66 -25.38 13.09
C PHE A 771 -15.49 -25.65 11.84
N ARG A 772 -16.79 -25.97 11.97
CA ARG A 772 -17.67 -26.25 10.83
C ARG A 772 -17.72 -25.10 9.83
N GLN A 773 -17.86 -23.87 10.32
CA GLN A 773 -17.88 -22.68 9.46
C GLN A 773 -16.58 -22.50 8.67
N GLN A 774 -15.42 -22.69 9.31
CA GLN A 774 -14.12 -22.64 8.63
C GLN A 774 -13.92 -23.79 7.66
N PHE A 775 -14.33 -25.01 8.03
CA PHE A 775 -14.25 -26.20 7.17
C PHE A 775 -15.07 -26.02 5.89
N VAL A 776 -16.33 -25.58 5.99
CA VAL A 776 -17.20 -25.28 4.83
C VAL A 776 -16.61 -24.16 3.97
N ALA A 777 -16.02 -23.12 4.58
CA ALA A 777 -15.36 -22.04 3.83
C ALA A 777 -14.10 -22.53 3.07
N LEU A 778 -13.31 -23.42 3.66
CA LEU A 778 -12.15 -24.05 3.01
C LEU A 778 -12.57 -25.03 1.91
N LEU A 779 -13.65 -25.80 2.12
CA LEU A 779 -14.26 -26.66 1.11
C LEU A 779 -14.72 -25.84 -0.10
N LYS A 780 -15.34 -24.67 0.12
CA LYS A 780 -15.69 -23.74 -0.97
C LYS A 780 -14.46 -23.29 -1.77
N LYS A 781 -13.34 -22.98 -1.10
CA LYS A 781 -12.07 -22.62 -1.79
C LYS A 781 -11.51 -23.79 -2.60
N LEU A 782 -11.56 -25.02 -2.07
CA LEU A 782 -11.14 -26.22 -2.79
C LEU A 782 -11.97 -26.43 -4.06
N LEU A 783 -13.29 -26.41 -3.94
CA LEU A 783 -14.20 -26.60 -5.07
C LEU A 783 -13.99 -25.51 -6.14
N LEU A 784 -13.84 -24.25 -5.74
CA LEU A 784 -13.52 -23.16 -6.69
C LEU A 784 -12.18 -23.41 -7.40
N ARG A 785 -11.13 -23.82 -6.67
CA ARG A 785 -9.83 -24.17 -7.24
C ARG A 785 -9.91 -25.37 -8.20
N LEU A 786 -10.71 -26.39 -7.88
CA LEU A 786 -10.95 -27.53 -8.80
C LEU A 786 -11.64 -27.06 -10.08
N LYS A 787 -12.64 -26.18 -9.98
CA LYS A 787 -13.33 -25.57 -11.14
C LYS A 787 -12.37 -24.76 -12.02
N GLU A 788 -11.60 -23.85 -11.42
CA GLU A 788 -10.69 -22.96 -12.16
C GLU A 788 -9.49 -23.69 -12.77
N SER A 789 -8.82 -24.56 -12.00
CA SER A 789 -7.72 -25.38 -12.54
C SER A 789 -8.22 -26.43 -13.54
N GLY A 790 -9.44 -26.95 -13.39
CA GLY A 790 -10.11 -27.77 -14.41
C GLY A 790 -10.31 -27.00 -15.72
N GLY A 791 -10.75 -25.73 -15.65
CA GLY A 791 -10.79 -24.83 -16.81
C GLY A 791 -9.42 -24.62 -17.48
N ALA A 792 -8.35 -24.53 -16.70
CA ALA A 792 -6.98 -24.46 -17.24
C ALA A 792 -6.55 -25.76 -17.92
N LEU A 793 -6.84 -26.93 -17.33
CA LEU A 793 -6.57 -28.25 -17.90
C LEU A 793 -7.33 -28.47 -19.22
N TYR A 794 -8.60 -28.07 -19.28
CA TYR A 794 -9.46 -28.21 -20.47
C TYR A 794 -8.90 -27.45 -21.68
N ARG A 795 -8.29 -26.28 -21.45
CA ARG A 795 -7.65 -25.45 -22.48
C ARG A 795 -6.33 -26.04 -23.00
N GLN A 796 -5.66 -26.91 -22.24
CA GLN A 796 -4.35 -27.48 -22.59
C GLN A 796 -4.42 -28.74 -23.47
N LYS A 797 -5.53 -29.51 -23.42
CA LYS A 797 -5.82 -30.67 -24.29
C LYS A 797 -4.69 -31.70 -24.48
N ASN A 798 -3.95 -32.01 -23.41
CA ASN A 798 -2.91 -33.05 -23.42
C ASN A 798 -3.33 -34.27 -22.57
N LYS A 799 -2.70 -35.43 -22.78
CA LYS A 799 -3.00 -36.69 -22.05
C LYS A 799 -2.92 -36.53 -20.52
N ASN A 800 -1.98 -35.74 -20.01
CA ASN A 800 -1.86 -35.43 -18.57
C ASN A 800 -2.99 -34.52 -18.06
N SER A 801 -3.62 -33.74 -18.94
CA SER A 801 -4.77 -32.91 -18.64
C SER A 801 -6.05 -33.74 -18.55
N GLU A 802 -6.20 -34.77 -19.39
CA GLU A 802 -7.31 -35.73 -19.35
C GLU A 802 -7.29 -36.57 -18.06
N THR A 803 -6.14 -37.08 -17.65
CA THR A 803 -6.00 -37.83 -16.38
C THR A 803 -6.25 -36.94 -15.16
N GLY A 804 -5.79 -35.68 -15.19
CA GLY A 804 -6.12 -34.68 -14.18
C GLY A 804 -7.62 -34.37 -14.12
N MET A 805 -8.27 -34.22 -15.28
CA MET A 805 -9.72 -33.99 -15.37
C MET A 805 -10.53 -35.15 -14.76
N LYS A 806 -10.17 -36.38 -15.12
CA LYS A 806 -10.82 -37.58 -14.59
C LYS A 806 -10.60 -37.71 -13.08
N SER A 807 -9.41 -37.38 -12.59
CA SER A 807 -9.13 -37.33 -11.14
C SER A 807 -10.06 -36.38 -10.39
N TYR A 808 -10.43 -35.23 -11.00
CA TYR A 808 -11.39 -34.29 -10.42
C TYR A 808 -12.82 -34.81 -10.48
N GLN A 809 -13.21 -35.46 -11.58
CA GLN A 809 -14.52 -36.11 -11.73
C GLN A 809 -14.73 -37.19 -10.67
N ASP A 810 -13.79 -38.12 -10.56
CA ASP A 810 -13.82 -39.23 -9.59
C ASP A 810 -13.84 -38.70 -8.14
N PHE A 811 -13.10 -37.61 -7.85
CA PHE A 811 -13.09 -36.97 -6.54
C PHE A 811 -14.41 -36.26 -6.19
N LEU A 812 -14.98 -35.47 -7.11
CA LEU A 812 -16.27 -34.79 -6.90
C LEU A 812 -17.41 -35.81 -6.74
N ALA A 813 -17.34 -36.93 -7.49
CA ALA A 813 -18.28 -38.03 -7.37
C ALA A 813 -18.20 -38.70 -6.00
N TRP A 814 -17.00 -39.08 -5.56
CA TRP A 814 -16.78 -39.63 -4.22
C TRP A 814 -17.24 -38.66 -3.12
N LEU A 815 -16.89 -37.37 -3.21
CA LEU A 815 -17.24 -36.36 -2.20
C LEU A 815 -18.76 -36.23 -2.05
N SER A 816 -19.48 -36.27 -3.17
CA SER A 816 -20.94 -36.21 -3.18
C SER A 816 -21.56 -37.42 -2.50
N ARG A 817 -21.09 -38.64 -2.83
CA ARG A 817 -21.55 -39.89 -2.20
C ARG A 817 -21.27 -39.88 -0.69
N ALA A 818 -20.05 -39.52 -0.29
CA ALA A 818 -19.65 -39.45 1.13
C ALA A 818 -20.50 -38.46 1.96
N MET A 819 -20.96 -37.36 1.36
CA MET A 819 -21.89 -36.43 2.02
C MET A 819 -23.31 -36.98 2.09
N LEU A 820 -23.79 -37.66 1.05
CA LEU A 820 -25.13 -38.28 1.03
C LEU A 820 -25.24 -39.46 2.01
N ASP A 821 -24.25 -40.35 2.04
CA ASP A 821 -24.17 -41.46 3.01
C ASP A 821 -24.13 -40.95 4.46
N SER A 822 -23.54 -39.77 4.68
CA SER A 822 -23.48 -39.12 6.00
C SER A 822 -24.80 -38.51 6.48
N LEU A 823 -25.85 -38.49 5.66
CA LEU A 823 -27.17 -37.95 6.00
C LEU A 823 -28.17 -38.99 6.54
N TYR A 824 -27.71 -40.22 6.81
CA TYR A 824 -28.52 -41.33 7.30
C TYR A 824 -29.51 -40.97 8.44
N PRO A 825 -30.65 -41.68 8.57
CA PRO A 825 -31.58 -41.48 9.67
C PRO A 825 -30.89 -41.63 11.04
N GLY A 826 -30.94 -40.58 11.86
CA GLY A 826 -30.21 -40.51 13.13
C GLY A 826 -28.86 -39.78 13.10
N ALA A 827 -28.36 -39.35 11.93
CA ALA A 827 -27.17 -38.49 11.84
C ALA A 827 -27.32 -37.21 12.69
N SER A 828 -26.23 -36.75 13.30
CA SER A 828 -26.27 -35.62 14.24
C SER A 828 -26.57 -34.28 13.53
N PHE A 829 -27.01 -33.28 14.31
CA PHE A 829 -27.15 -31.90 13.80
C PHE A 829 -25.88 -31.39 13.13
N ALA A 830 -24.72 -31.60 13.75
CA ALA A 830 -23.42 -31.14 13.24
C ALA A 830 -23.06 -31.82 11.91
N GLN A 831 -23.31 -33.13 11.80
CA GLN A 831 -23.09 -33.91 10.59
C GLN A 831 -24.02 -33.44 9.46
N ARG A 832 -25.34 -33.38 9.73
CA ARG A 832 -26.34 -32.90 8.77
C ARG A 832 -26.04 -31.49 8.26
N SER A 833 -25.77 -30.56 9.17
CA SER A 833 -25.44 -29.17 8.84
C SER A 833 -24.22 -29.05 7.92
N THR A 834 -23.16 -29.82 8.20
CA THR A 834 -21.94 -29.83 7.37
C THR A 834 -22.17 -30.44 5.99
N CYS A 835 -22.80 -31.61 5.92
CA CYS A 835 -23.03 -32.33 4.66
C CYS A 835 -24.03 -31.59 3.75
N LEU A 836 -25.12 -31.05 4.30
CA LEU A 836 -26.08 -30.24 3.53
C LEU A 836 -25.43 -28.96 3.01
N SER A 837 -24.63 -28.25 3.82
CA SER A 837 -23.88 -27.08 3.38
C SER A 837 -22.90 -27.43 2.24
N GLY A 838 -22.22 -28.58 2.32
CA GLY A 838 -21.32 -29.06 1.28
C GLY A 838 -22.02 -29.42 -0.04
N LEU A 839 -23.20 -30.05 0.03
CA LEU A 839 -24.05 -30.31 -1.13
C LEU A 839 -24.57 -29.00 -1.76
N GLY A 840 -24.95 -28.01 -0.94
CA GLY A 840 -25.29 -26.65 -1.38
C GLY A 840 -24.15 -25.96 -2.12
N LEU A 841 -22.91 -26.09 -1.63
CA LEU A 841 -21.71 -25.58 -2.32
C LEU A 841 -21.45 -26.26 -3.66
N LEU A 842 -21.70 -27.57 -3.78
CA LEU A 842 -21.59 -28.27 -5.06
C LEU A 842 -22.64 -27.76 -6.06
N LEU A 843 -23.87 -27.51 -5.62
CA LEU A 843 -24.92 -26.94 -6.46
C LEU A 843 -24.59 -25.49 -6.89
N ASP A 844 -24.06 -24.66 -6.00
CA ASP A 844 -23.68 -23.27 -6.32
C ASP A 844 -22.51 -23.17 -7.32
N LEU A 845 -21.62 -24.18 -7.35
CA LEU A 845 -20.41 -24.15 -8.18
C LEU A 845 -20.52 -25.03 -9.44
N TYR A 846 -21.31 -26.10 -9.42
CA TYR A 846 -21.44 -27.09 -10.50
C TYR A 846 -22.90 -27.43 -10.87
N GLY A 847 -23.89 -26.86 -10.19
CA GLY A 847 -25.30 -27.14 -10.44
C GLY A 847 -25.85 -26.50 -11.73
N PRO A 848 -27.02 -26.95 -12.19
CA PRO A 848 -27.61 -26.53 -13.46
C PRO A 848 -28.08 -25.06 -13.51
N LEU A 849 -28.14 -24.37 -12.36
CA LEU A 849 -28.63 -22.98 -12.22
C LEU A 849 -27.57 -21.91 -12.50
N THR A 850 -26.35 -22.27 -12.94
CA THR A 850 -25.38 -21.27 -13.40
C THR A 850 -25.74 -20.80 -14.81
N ASP A 851 -26.68 -19.85 -14.91
CA ASP A 851 -27.24 -19.29 -16.16
C ASP A 851 -26.23 -18.57 -17.08
N ILE A 852 -24.94 -18.64 -16.78
CA ILE A 852 -23.84 -18.14 -17.62
C ILE A 852 -22.99 -19.33 -18.05
N LYS A 853 -23.42 -20.01 -19.14
CA LYS A 853 -22.54 -20.92 -19.89
C LYS A 853 -21.46 -20.09 -20.61
N GLU A 854 -20.43 -19.68 -19.89
CA GLU A 854 -19.21 -19.21 -20.56
C GLU A 854 -18.64 -20.35 -21.41
N PRO A 855 -18.32 -20.13 -22.70
CA PRO A 855 -17.81 -21.17 -23.60
C PRO A 855 -16.39 -21.65 -23.26
N SER A 856 -15.88 -21.34 -22.06
CA SER A 856 -14.49 -21.58 -21.63
C SER A 856 -14.37 -22.44 -20.36
N THR A 857 -15.49 -22.85 -19.74
CA THR A 857 -15.52 -23.70 -18.53
C THR A 857 -16.03 -25.12 -18.86
N PRO A 858 -15.29 -26.18 -18.51
CA PRO A 858 -15.75 -27.56 -18.71
C PRO A 858 -16.94 -27.90 -17.80
N GLU A 859 -17.90 -28.67 -18.34
CA GLU A 859 -18.89 -29.42 -17.54
C GLU A 859 -18.14 -30.55 -16.81
N LEU A 860 -17.54 -30.19 -15.67
CA LEU A 860 -16.74 -31.10 -14.84
C LEU A 860 -17.58 -32.19 -14.20
N PHE A 861 -18.80 -31.86 -13.77
CA PHE A 861 -19.55 -32.65 -12.81
C PHE A 861 -21.02 -32.22 -12.80
N LEU A 862 -21.94 -33.18 -12.65
CA LEU A 862 -23.36 -32.94 -12.38
C LEU A 862 -23.81 -33.81 -11.20
N LEU A 863 -24.32 -33.18 -10.14
CA LEU A 863 -24.76 -33.90 -8.93
C LEU A 863 -25.91 -34.89 -9.22
N ASN A 864 -26.77 -34.55 -10.19
CA ASN A 864 -27.90 -35.37 -10.62
C ASN A 864 -27.50 -36.76 -11.14
N ASP A 865 -26.28 -36.94 -11.65
CA ASP A 865 -25.83 -38.18 -12.27
C ASP A 865 -25.41 -39.25 -11.22
N ILE A 866 -25.43 -38.88 -9.93
CA ILE A 866 -24.94 -39.70 -8.80
C ILE A 866 -26.05 -40.07 -7.82
N ILE A 867 -27.11 -39.26 -7.77
CA ILE A 867 -28.19 -39.41 -6.80
C ILE A 867 -29.06 -40.61 -7.16
N VAL A 868 -29.25 -41.50 -6.19
CA VAL A 868 -30.18 -42.62 -6.27
C VAL A 868 -31.45 -42.35 -5.46
N GLU A 869 -32.50 -43.13 -5.70
CA GLU A 869 -33.82 -42.94 -5.08
C GLU A 869 -33.75 -42.87 -3.53
N CYS A 870 -32.93 -43.72 -2.91
CA CYS A 870 -32.68 -43.73 -1.45
C CYS A 870 -32.15 -42.39 -0.90
N ASP A 871 -31.37 -41.66 -1.70
CA ASP A 871 -30.82 -40.37 -1.29
C ASP A 871 -31.92 -39.29 -1.26
N LEU A 872 -32.92 -39.40 -2.13
CA LEU A 872 -34.08 -38.49 -2.16
C LEU A 872 -34.96 -38.68 -0.92
N TYR A 873 -35.25 -39.93 -0.52
CA TYR A 873 -35.94 -40.19 0.75
C TYR A 873 -35.15 -39.68 1.95
N THR A 874 -33.82 -39.80 1.93
CA THR A 874 -32.94 -39.29 2.99
C THR A 874 -32.99 -37.76 3.08
N LEU A 875 -32.92 -37.06 1.94
CA LEU A 875 -33.06 -35.59 1.86
C LEU A 875 -34.47 -35.11 2.24
N LEU A 876 -35.52 -35.84 1.86
CA LEU A 876 -36.90 -35.58 2.29
C LEU A 876 -37.06 -35.74 3.80
N HIS A 877 -36.41 -36.75 4.40
CA HIS A 877 -36.36 -36.90 5.86
C HIS A 877 -35.64 -35.73 6.53
N CYS A 878 -34.61 -35.13 5.92
CA CYS A 878 -33.97 -33.91 6.44
C CYS A 878 -34.91 -32.69 6.50
N LEU A 879 -36.05 -32.67 5.80
CA LEU A 879 -37.08 -31.63 5.98
C LEU A 879 -37.80 -31.72 7.34
N THR A 880 -37.70 -32.86 8.01
CA THR A 880 -38.25 -33.10 9.36
C THR A 880 -37.23 -32.88 10.49
N ASP A 881 -36.03 -32.37 10.17
CA ASP A 881 -34.99 -32.05 11.15
C ASP A 881 -35.46 -31.00 12.18
N SER A 882 -34.93 -31.02 13.40
CA SER A 882 -35.32 -30.05 14.43
C SER A 882 -34.82 -28.62 14.16
N PHE A 883 -33.84 -28.43 13.26
CA PHE A 883 -33.18 -27.14 13.00
C PHE A 883 -33.56 -26.56 11.63
N GLU A 884 -34.07 -25.33 11.62
CA GLU A 884 -34.57 -24.67 10.40
C GLU A 884 -33.51 -24.48 9.29
N ASP A 885 -32.25 -24.25 9.65
CA ASP A 885 -31.18 -24.10 8.64
C ASP A 885 -30.93 -25.41 7.88
N ASN A 886 -31.02 -26.56 8.56
CA ASN A 886 -30.93 -27.88 7.91
C ASN A 886 -32.12 -28.11 6.98
N LYS A 887 -33.35 -27.80 7.42
CA LYS A 887 -34.54 -27.91 6.56
C LYS A 887 -34.42 -27.03 5.32
N ARG A 888 -33.96 -25.79 5.48
CA ARG A 888 -33.82 -24.82 4.39
C ARG A 888 -32.81 -25.32 3.35
N GLU A 889 -31.65 -25.80 3.79
CA GLU A 889 -30.61 -26.27 2.87
C GLU A 889 -31.00 -27.61 2.22
N ALA A 890 -31.64 -28.53 2.96
CA ALA A 890 -32.21 -29.75 2.38
C ALA A 890 -33.30 -29.45 1.33
N ALA A 891 -34.21 -28.51 1.60
CA ALA A 891 -35.20 -28.05 0.63
C ALA A 891 -34.56 -27.42 -0.60
N ARG A 892 -33.53 -26.57 -0.42
CA ARG A 892 -32.76 -25.97 -1.51
C ARG A 892 -32.10 -27.03 -2.39
N VAL A 893 -31.47 -28.04 -1.78
CA VAL A 893 -30.87 -29.18 -2.49
C VAL A 893 -31.94 -29.93 -3.30
N LEU A 894 -33.06 -30.32 -2.67
CA LEU A 894 -34.17 -31.01 -3.34
C LEU A 894 -34.76 -30.21 -4.52
N ILE A 895 -34.97 -28.89 -4.36
CA ILE A 895 -35.50 -28.02 -5.42
C ILE A 895 -34.53 -27.95 -6.60
N ALA A 896 -33.22 -27.82 -6.36
CA ALA A 896 -32.24 -27.77 -7.43
C ALA A 896 -32.14 -29.09 -8.23
N LEU A 897 -32.37 -30.23 -7.56
CA LEU A 897 -32.34 -31.56 -8.16
C LEU A 897 -33.62 -31.89 -8.96
N THR A 898 -34.77 -31.43 -8.49
CA THR A 898 -36.10 -31.68 -9.11
C THR A 898 -36.40 -30.82 -10.34
N GLY A 899 -35.50 -29.90 -10.73
CA GLY A 899 -35.62 -29.02 -11.90
C GLY A 899 -35.58 -29.70 -13.29
N LYS A 900 -35.75 -31.03 -13.38
CA LYS A 900 -35.88 -31.78 -14.65
C LYS A 900 -37.10 -32.73 -14.60
N PRO A 901 -37.83 -32.90 -15.73
CA PRO A 901 -39.08 -33.66 -15.76
C PRO A 901 -38.95 -35.17 -15.46
N ALA A 902 -37.72 -35.72 -15.43
CA ALA A 902 -37.50 -37.13 -15.13
C ALA A 902 -37.85 -37.53 -13.68
N LEU A 903 -37.77 -36.59 -12.72
CA LEU A 903 -38.12 -36.86 -11.31
C LEU A 903 -39.60 -36.62 -10.98
N GLN A 904 -40.35 -35.93 -11.84
CA GLN A 904 -41.81 -35.80 -11.73
C GLN A 904 -42.58 -37.10 -12.05
N GLN A 905 -41.87 -38.19 -12.39
CA GLN A 905 -42.44 -39.54 -12.58
C GLN A 905 -42.12 -40.50 -11.41
N LEU A 906 -41.31 -40.05 -10.44
CA LEU A 906 -40.89 -40.81 -9.25
C LEU A 906 -41.47 -40.24 -7.95
N MET A 907 -42.08 -39.06 -8.00
CA MET A 907 -42.96 -38.49 -6.97
C MET A 907 -44.42 -38.63 -7.41
#